data_AF-A0A401H6H9-F1
#
_entry.id   AF-A0A401H6H9-F1
#
_cell.length_a   1.000
_cell.length_b   1.000
_cell.length_c   1.000
_cell.angle_alpha   90.00
_cell.angle_beta   90.00
_cell.angle_gamma   90.00
#
_symmetry.space_group_name_H-M   'P 1'
#
loop_
_entity.id
_entity.type
_entity.pdbx_description
1 polymer ?
#
loop_
_entity_poly.entity_id
_entity_poly.type
_entity_poly.pdbx_seq_one_letter_code
_entity_poly.pdbx_strand_id
1 'polypeptide(L)'
;MKFSSSLKFNAVAEWWDEYIAYDTLKKYVYQLEKQQAGIHDSYHDLEANEETSLIGASSSLSTDAVFTPLLDMELKKICSFYETQEKELMTEVAALERLVQQQEEVGPDAGHQYMNGSLDEDDEDEDDDDFDPNSPMISRERTLSPARRRRHARSVSSGIGSNAKPDATVTRRYSISSSDDHAELEASIASLRSTANEQAGGPSVSRSPINTATRSLANKFNRLRDAVSSSDTVWTAKNNYARDIQLLFKRRITNLYVSITSLKSYVELNYSGFRKILKKYDKVTESHLQDHYLHDVVEQASPFTQGSKDRLNATINRLLDLYAKCVTRGDHFTAQRQLKLHQREHIAWERDTVWRQMIGQARRGEPDGGTTALGGGSLLLEPEQGLLDLKTPAGRLKLTAKQLYLVVSIVVFVVLLNVETVEGVEASRCLAVLVFATILWATEAIPLFVTSILVPLLLVCLRTLRSANGEERLTTPEATKYIFSVMFSPTIMLLIGGFTIASALSKTAIDRVLITKVLSFAGTRPSVVLLAFMFVACFASMWISNVAAPTLCFSLIQPILRTLPPKSSFAPCLILAIALAANIGGQSSPISSPQNLIALAEMDPQLDWGKWFIVALPVSAISILLIWALLLVSYRPARSPDGEGEIEIRAIRGTKEKFTTKQYWVCIICVITIGLWIFEHYLEPIVGDMGIIAIIPIVAFFSTGVLKKEDFESFLWTVVFLAMGGIALGKGVTNSGLLQIMDDGIRRLIDGLPFYTVVLVLSCIVLVVSTFISHTIASVLLVPIAKEVGSNMPGNRQNLLIFLTGLICSTGMGMPVSGFPNQTAANQEDDMGQLYLTNVDFLKNGVPASIISMLVVATVGFLLMEAIGL
;
A
#
# COMPACT_ATOMS: atom_id res chain seq x y z
N MET A 1 20.14 -4.86 22.61
CA MET A 1 18.94 -4.00 22.41
C MET A 1 18.83 -3.00 23.55
N LYS A 2 18.14 -1.87 23.34
CA LYS A 2 17.61 -1.03 24.44
C LYS A 2 16.41 -1.75 25.06
N PHE A 3 16.02 -1.47 26.32
CA PHE A 3 14.92 -2.23 26.92
C PHE A 3 13.59 -2.02 26.18
N SER A 4 13.25 -0.81 25.73
CA SER A 4 12.01 -0.62 24.95
C SER A 4 11.99 -1.37 23.62
N SER A 5 13.09 -1.37 22.86
CA SER A 5 13.18 -2.23 21.65
C SER A 5 13.08 -3.73 21.99
N SER A 6 13.48 -4.13 23.21
CA SER A 6 13.33 -5.51 23.70
C SER A 6 11.94 -5.81 24.25
N LEU A 7 11.18 -4.81 24.72
CA LEU A 7 9.78 -4.94 25.12
C LEU A 7 8.94 -5.15 23.87
N LYS A 8 9.09 -4.25 22.87
CA LYS A 8 8.38 -4.31 21.59
C LYS A 8 8.66 -5.61 20.83
N PHE A 9 9.91 -6.05 20.73
CA PHE A 9 10.28 -7.32 20.10
C PHE A 9 9.81 -8.60 20.86
N ASN A 10 9.16 -8.47 22.03
CA ASN A 10 8.53 -9.58 22.73
C ASN A 10 7.05 -9.33 23.06
N ALA A 11 6.48 -8.23 22.55
CA ALA A 11 5.07 -7.93 22.66
C ALA A 11 4.28 -8.72 21.61
N VAL A 12 3.04 -9.09 21.94
CA VAL A 12 2.03 -9.46 20.94
C VAL A 12 1.71 -8.21 20.12
N ALA A 13 1.70 -8.32 18.79
CA ALA A 13 1.53 -7.17 17.89
C ALA A 13 0.18 -6.46 18.08
N GLU A 14 -0.89 -7.22 18.31
CA GLU A 14 -2.25 -6.74 18.53
C GLU A 14 -2.42 -6.00 19.86
N TRP A 15 -1.60 -6.31 20.87
CA TRP A 15 -1.72 -5.77 22.23
C TRP A 15 -0.73 -4.63 22.52
N TRP A 16 -0.08 -4.09 21.48
CA TRP A 16 1.11 -3.24 21.60
C TRP A 16 0.87 -1.99 22.47
N ASP A 17 -0.24 -1.27 22.27
CA ASP A 17 -0.58 -0.07 23.05
C ASP A 17 -0.98 -0.37 24.51
N GLU A 18 -1.36 -1.63 24.80
CA GLU A 18 -1.77 -2.10 26.13
C GLU A 18 -0.59 -2.54 27.00
N TYR A 19 0.63 -2.63 26.46
CA TYR A 19 1.85 -2.74 27.28
C TYR A 19 2.21 -1.42 27.95
N ILE A 20 3.04 -1.49 28.99
CA ILE A 20 3.60 -0.31 29.66
C ILE A 20 4.36 0.59 28.66
N ALA A 21 3.98 1.86 28.61
CA ALA A 21 4.51 2.89 27.72
C ALA A 21 5.92 3.34 28.13
N TYR A 22 6.88 2.42 28.15
CA TYR A 22 8.21 2.61 28.74
C TYR A 22 8.96 3.81 28.15
N ASP A 23 8.80 4.11 26.86
CA ASP A 23 9.47 5.26 26.23
C ASP A 23 8.80 6.62 26.50
N THR A 24 7.50 6.68 26.83
CA THR A 24 6.86 7.94 27.26
C THR A 24 7.20 8.23 28.72
N LEU A 25 7.05 7.26 29.62
CA LEU A 25 7.48 7.36 31.02
C LEU A 25 8.97 7.75 31.10
N LYS A 26 9.83 7.11 30.30
CA LYS A 26 11.26 7.45 30.22
C LYS A 26 11.52 8.87 29.70
N LYS A 27 10.71 9.41 28.77
CA LYS A 27 10.78 10.83 28.37
C LYS A 27 10.43 11.74 29.55
N TYR A 28 9.40 11.41 30.33
CA TYR A 28 9.04 12.17 31.54
C TYR A 28 10.15 12.14 32.61
N VAL A 29 10.81 11.00 32.86
CA VAL A 29 11.98 10.95 33.76
C VAL A 29 13.09 11.91 33.29
N TYR A 30 13.40 11.97 31.99
CA TYR A 30 14.38 12.92 31.43
C TYR A 30 13.91 14.40 31.48
N GLN A 31 12.59 14.66 31.51
CA GLN A 31 12.06 16.01 31.71
C GLN A 31 12.20 16.44 33.18
N LEU A 32 11.95 15.54 34.13
CA LEU A 32 12.13 15.78 35.56
C LEU A 32 13.62 16.01 35.89
N GLU A 33 14.53 15.21 35.33
CA GLU A 33 16.00 15.41 35.42
C GLU A 33 16.39 16.83 34.97
N LYS A 34 15.86 17.28 33.84
CA LYS A 34 16.13 18.62 33.30
C LYS A 34 15.51 19.74 34.15
N GLN A 35 14.37 19.50 34.79
CA GLN A 35 13.75 20.47 35.71
C GLN A 35 14.54 20.59 37.02
N GLN A 36 14.99 19.46 37.60
CA GLN A 36 15.87 19.46 38.76
C GLN A 36 17.20 20.17 38.47
N ALA A 37 17.83 19.88 37.32
CA ALA A 37 19.05 20.56 36.88
C ALA A 37 18.85 22.07 36.68
N GLY A 38 17.73 22.50 36.07
CA GLY A 38 17.42 23.91 35.86
C GLY A 38 17.15 24.71 37.15
N ILE A 39 16.68 24.05 38.21
CA ILE A 39 16.61 24.66 39.55
C ILE A 39 18.04 24.85 40.11
N HIS A 40 18.96 23.94 39.83
CA HIS A 40 20.32 23.97 40.36
C HIS A 40 21.18 25.13 39.83
N ASP A 41 20.91 25.62 38.61
CA ASP A 41 21.53 26.83 38.03
C ASP A 41 21.05 28.15 38.68
N SER A 42 20.05 28.11 39.58
CA SER A 42 19.40 29.31 40.14
C SER A 42 20.15 29.97 41.31
N TYR A 43 21.35 29.51 41.67
CA TYR A 43 22.05 29.90 42.90
C TYR A 43 23.40 30.60 42.65
N HIS A 44 23.39 31.73 41.93
CA HIS A 44 24.51 32.67 41.93
C HIS A 44 24.16 34.12 41.56
N ASP A 45 23.52 34.86 42.46
CA ASP A 45 24.02 36.18 42.91
C ASP A 45 23.26 36.72 44.14
N LEU A 46 23.72 37.85 44.68
CA LEU A 46 23.44 38.33 46.05
C LEU A 46 22.38 39.45 46.15
N GLU A 47 21.93 39.70 47.38
CA GLU A 47 21.19 40.88 47.87
C GLU A 47 19.71 41.06 47.43
N ALA A 48 18.83 40.25 48.03
CA ALA A 48 17.50 40.69 48.47
C ALA A 48 17.09 39.95 49.77
N ASN A 49 16.29 40.59 50.63
CA ASN A 49 15.98 40.10 51.98
C ASN A 49 15.10 38.82 52.00
N GLU A 50 15.25 38.05 53.08
CA GLU A 50 14.24 37.29 53.87
C GLU A 50 12.92 36.88 53.14
N GLU A 51 12.52 35.61 53.10
CA GLU A 51 12.45 34.69 54.26
C GLU A 51 13.00 33.26 54.04
N THR A 52 13.14 32.54 55.16
CA THR A 52 13.62 31.16 55.27
C THR A 52 12.64 30.10 54.73
N SER A 53 13.15 29.13 53.97
CA SER A 53 12.64 27.75 54.02
C SER A 53 13.76 26.72 53.87
N LEU A 54 13.93 25.92 54.92
CA LEU A 54 15.06 25.01 55.13
C LEU A 54 14.55 23.57 54.96
N ILE A 55 14.57 23.03 53.74
CA ILE A 55 14.09 21.66 53.47
C ILE A 55 14.96 20.91 52.45
N GLY A 56 16.02 20.26 52.92
CA GLY A 56 16.82 19.32 52.12
C GLY A 56 16.14 17.95 51.91
N ALA A 57 14.81 17.93 51.70
CA ALA A 57 14.00 16.70 51.68
C ALA A 57 12.66 16.79 50.90
N SER A 58 12.22 17.98 50.45
CA SER A 58 10.91 18.15 49.80
C SER A 58 10.93 18.02 48.27
N SER A 59 12.11 18.05 47.64
CA SER A 59 12.24 17.97 46.18
C SER A 59 11.80 16.60 45.63
N SER A 60 12.21 15.50 46.27
CA SER A 60 11.79 14.14 45.92
C SER A 60 10.27 13.96 46.03
N LEU A 61 9.68 14.34 47.17
CA LEU A 61 8.23 14.34 47.37
C LEU A 61 7.47 15.13 46.30
N SER A 62 8.03 16.24 45.81
CA SER A 62 7.42 17.04 44.73
C SER A 62 7.48 16.36 43.36
N THR A 63 8.54 15.60 43.07
CA THR A 63 8.64 14.81 41.82
C THR A 63 7.83 13.52 41.89
N ASP A 64 7.77 12.87 43.05
CA ASP A 64 7.04 11.62 43.27
C ASP A 64 5.52 11.86 43.05
N ALA A 65 5.01 13.02 43.50
CA ALA A 65 3.62 13.44 43.30
C ALA A 65 3.23 13.66 41.83
N VAL A 66 4.20 13.90 40.93
CA VAL A 66 3.97 14.05 39.48
C VAL A 66 4.16 12.73 38.73
N PHE A 67 5.09 11.88 39.17
CA PHE A 67 5.40 10.62 38.48
C PHE A 67 4.45 9.48 38.87
N THR A 68 4.01 9.40 40.13
CA THR A 68 3.14 8.32 40.62
C THR A 68 1.80 8.24 39.87
N PRO A 69 1.06 9.35 39.60
CA PRO A 69 -0.19 9.28 38.83
C PRO A 69 -0.02 8.76 37.39
N LEU A 70 1.15 8.93 36.78
CA LEU A 70 1.46 8.40 35.45
C LEU A 70 1.70 6.88 35.50
N LEU A 71 2.31 6.38 36.59
CA LEU A 71 2.44 4.94 36.84
C LEU A 71 1.08 4.31 37.15
N ASP A 72 0.24 4.96 37.96
CA ASP A 72 -1.10 4.48 38.30
C ASP A 72 -2.01 4.38 37.07
N MET A 73 -1.91 5.35 36.15
CA MET A 73 -2.65 5.34 34.88
C MET A 73 -2.25 4.13 34.01
N GLU A 74 -0.94 3.89 33.83
CA GLU A 74 -0.44 2.73 33.08
C GLU A 74 -0.75 1.40 33.78
N LEU A 75 -0.69 1.35 35.12
CA LEU A 75 -1.06 0.17 35.90
C LEU A 75 -2.55 -0.14 35.76
N LYS A 76 -3.41 0.88 35.82
CA LYS A 76 -4.86 0.73 35.64
C LYS A 76 -5.22 0.23 34.23
N LYS A 77 -4.54 0.75 33.19
CA LYS A 77 -4.66 0.25 31.81
C LYS A 77 -4.36 -1.25 31.75
N ILE A 78 -3.17 -1.63 32.23
CA ILE A 78 -2.68 -3.02 32.23
C ILE A 78 -3.59 -3.97 33.02
N CYS A 79 -4.16 -3.52 34.15
CA CYS A 79 -5.14 -4.31 34.91
C CYS A 79 -6.46 -4.46 34.15
N SER A 80 -7.00 -3.39 33.57
CA SER A 80 -8.27 -3.41 32.82
C SER A 80 -8.21 -4.32 31.60
N PHE A 81 -7.11 -4.27 30.85
CA PHE A 81 -6.86 -5.17 29.72
C PHE A 81 -6.75 -6.63 30.18
N TYR A 82 -5.89 -6.89 31.18
CA TYR A 82 -5.67 -8.23 31.71
C TYR A 82 -6.96 -8.88 32.25
N GLU A 83 -7.78 -8.16 33.02
CA GLU A 83 -9.02 -8.72 33.58
C GLU A 83 -10.08 -9.02 32.52
N THR A 84 -10.09 -8.22 31.44
CA THR A 84 -10.95 -8.47 30.27
C THR A 84 -10.50 -9.74 29.54
N GLN A 85 -9.21 -9.84 29.21
CA GLN A 85 -8.62 -11.00 28.51
C GLN A 85 -8.65 -12.28 29.35
N GLU A 86 -8.40 -12.24 30.67
CA GLU A 86 -8.54 -13.41 31.53
C GLU A 86 -10.00 -13.91 31.53
N LYS A 87 -10.99 -13.01 31.66
CA LYS A 87 -12.41 -13.38 31.68
C LYS A 87 -12.88 -13.97 30.34
N GLU A 88 -12.44 -13.40 29.23
CA GLU A 88 -12.75 -13.87 27.88
C GLU A 88 -12.17 -15.27 27.62
N LEU A 89 -10.85 -15.44 27.76
CA LEU A 89 -10.18 -16.71 27.50
C LEU A 89 -10.64 -17.82 28.47
N MET A 90 -10.95 -17.51 29.74
CA MET A 90 -11.52 -18.50 30.67
C MET A 90 -12.94 -18.92 30.27
N THR A 91 -13.72 -18.03 29.65
CA THR A 91 -15.05 -18.30 29.13
C THR A 91 -14.98 -19.18 27.88
N GLU A 92 -14.04 -18.91 26.97
CA GLU A 92 -13.75 -19.75 25.80
C GLU A 92 -13.28 -21.16 26.20
N VAL A 93 -12.39 -21.29 27.19
CA VAL A 93 -11.96 -22.61 27.69
C VAL A 93 -13.13 -23.36 28.32
N ALA A 94 -13.99 -22.70 29.09
CA ALA A 94 -15.20 -23.34 29.64
C ALA A 94 -16.21 -23.74 28.55
N ALA A 95 -16.32 -22.98 27.45
CA ALA A 95 -17.12 -23.36 26.28
C ALA A 95 -16.51 -24.55 25.54
N LEU A 96 -15.18 -24.58 25.37
CA LEU A 96 -14.44 -25.70 24.79
C LEU A 96 -14.60 -26.98 25.61
N GLU A 97 -14.48 -26.92 26.94
CA GLU A 97 -14.71 -28.05 27.86
C GLU A 97 -16.11 -28.66 27.64
N ARG A 98 -17.15 -27.82 27.53
CA ARG A 98 -18.53 -28.26 27.24
C ARG A 98 -18.68 -28.88 25.84
N LEU A 99 -18.04 -28.29 24.83
CA LEU A 99 -18.09 -28.81 23.44
C LEU A 99 -17.38 -30.15 23.32
N VAL A 100 -16.27 -30.37 24.04
CA VAL A 100 -15.60 -31.68 24.12
C VAL A 100 -16.51 -32.72 24.77
N GLN A 101 -17.21 -32.37 25.86
CA GLN A 101 -18.15 -33.27 26.52
C GLN A 101 -19.37 -33.58 25.63
N GLN A 102 -20.00 -32.58 25.02
CA GLN A 102 -21.14 -32.75 24.11
C GLN A 102 -20.76 -33.66 22.93
N GLN A 103 -19.56 -33.51 22.37
CA GLN A 103 -19.09 -34.35 21.28
C GLN A 103 -18.82 -35.81 21.71
N GLU A 104 -18.48 -36.05 22.98
CA GLU A 104 -18.37 -37.41 23.56
C GLU A 104 -19.74 -38.05 23.78
N GLU A 105 -20.75 -37.28 24.19
CA GLU A 105 -22.14 -37.74 24.35
C GLU A 105 -22.81 -38.07 22.99
N VAL A 106 -22.45 -37.35 21.92
CA VAL A 106 -22.95 -37.55 20.54
C VAL A 106 -22.37 -38.79 19.84
N GLY A 107 -21.14 -39.20 20.20
CA GLY A 107 -20.51 -40.43 19.69
C GLY A 107 -20.07 -40.40 18.21
N PRO A 108 -19.43 -41.49 17.71
CA PRO A 108 -18.73 -41.50 16.42
C PRO A 108 -19.61 -41.68 15.17
N ASP A 109 -20.90 -42.02 15.34
CA ASP A 109 -21.82 -42.37 14.23
C ASP A 109 -22.76 -41.23 13.80
N ALA A 110 -22.68 -40.05 14.42
CA ALA A 110 -23.46 -38.85 14.05
C ALA A 110 -23.19 -38.33 12.61
N GLY A 111 -22.19 -38.89 11.92
CA GLY A 111 -21.87 -38.60 10.52
C GLY A 111 -23.02 -38.79 9.52
N HIS A 112 -24.14 -39.42 9.91
CA HIS A 112 -25.33 -39.56 9.07
C HIS A 112 -26.12 -38.24 8.85
N GLN A 113 -26.03 -37.24 9.75
CA GLN A 113 -26.61 -35.91 9.49
C GLN A 113 -25.66 -35.01 8.67
N TYR A 114 -24.35 -35.24 8.77
CA TYR A 114 -23.27 -34.47 8.11
C TYR A 114 -23.29 -34.51 6.56
N MET A 115 -24.17 -35.30 5.94
CA MET A 115 -24.32 -35.43 4.48
C MET A 115 -25.64 -34.85 3.92
N ASN A 116 -26.59 -34.46 4.77
CA ASN A 116 -27.92 -34.04 4.33
C ASN A 116 -28.23 -32.54 4.51
N GLY A 117 -27.49 -31.82 5.36
CA GLY A 117 -27.72 -30.39 5.66
C GLY A 117 -27.02 -29.42 4.71
N SER A 118 -26.94 -29.71 3.41
CA SER A 118 -26.24 -28.86 2.43
C SER A 118 -27.17 -28.24 1.37
N LEU A 119 -28.42 -28.01 1.74
CA LEU A 119 -29.43 -27.26 0.99
C LEU A 119 -30.32 -26.52 2.00
N ASP A 120 -30.67 -25.28 1.64
CA ASP A 120 -31.78 -24.48 2.15
C ASP A 120 -31.82 -24.18 3.66
N GLU A 121 -31.12 -23.11 4.07
CA GLU A 121 -31.66 -22.10 5.01
C GLU A 121 -30.83 -20.80 4.85
N ASP A 122 -31.53 -19.66 4.68
CA ASP A 122 -30.95 -18.31 4.69
C ASP A 122 -31.04 -17.77 6.12
N ASP A 123 -29.98 -17.15 6.65
CA ASP A 123 -30.04 -16.29 7.84
C ASP A 123 -28.88 -15.27 7.83
N GLU A 124 -29.04 -14.19 8.59
CA GLU A 124 -28.44 -12.87 8.33
C GLU A 124 -26.93 -12.74 8.70
N ASP A 125 -26.17 -12.00 7.88
CA ASP A 125 -24.75 -11.67 8.14
C ASP A 125 -24.62 -10.63 9.29
N GLU A 126 -23.98 -10.99 10.41
CA GLU A 126 -23.37 -10.00 11.34
C GLU A 126 -21.88 -9.80 10.97
N ASP A 127 -21.47 -8.53 10.81
CA ASP A 127 -20.10 -8.15 10.39
C ASP A 127 -19.07 -8.33 11.54
N ASP A 128 -18.11 -9.23 11.39
CA ASP A 128 -16.87 -9.32 12.21
C ASP A 128 -15.64 -9.54 11.31
N ASP A 129 -15.12 -8.44 10.75
CA ASP A 129 -13.96 -8.39 9.84
C ASP A 129 -12.63 -8.33 10.62
N ASP A 130 -11.95 -9.46 10.87
CA ASP A 130 -10.46 -9.48 10.94
C ASP A 130 -9.82 -10.89 10.86
N PHE A 131 -9.38 -11.32 9.65
CA PHE A 131 -8.34 -12.37 9.49
C PHE A 131 -7.71 -12.42 8.07
N ASP A 132 -6.52 -11.83 7.85
CA ASP A 132 -5.77 -11.92 6.57
C ASP A 132 -4.99 -13.26 6.44
N PRO A 133 -5.35 -14.16 5.49
CA PRO A 133 -4.78 -15.50 5.41
C PRO A 133 -3.52 -15.57 4.52
N ASN A 134 -2.45 -14.81 4.84
CA ASN A 134 -1.23 -14.74 4.01
C ASN A 134 0.09 -15.13 4.72
N SER A 135 0.22 -16.41 5.12
CA SER A 135 1.55 -17.06 5.26
C SER A 135 1.52 -18.56 4.99
N PRO A 136 2.63 -19.18 4.51
CA PRO A 136 2.56 -20.43 3.77
C PRO A 136 2.86 -21.70 4.59
N MET A 137 2.16 -22.80 4.28
CA MET A 137 2.68 -24.15 4.48
C MET A 137 2.88 -24.86 3.14
N ILE A 138 4.03 -25.52 2.99
CA ILE A 138 4.45 -26.18 1.74
C ILE A 138 4.43 -27.71 1.90
N SER A 139 3.63 -28.34 1.02
CA SER A 139 3.66 -29.77 0.68
C SER A 139 3.10 -30.74 1.75
N ARG A 140 2.67 -31.97 1.40
CA ARG A 140 2.95 -32.73 0.16
C ARG A 140 1.89 -33.82 -0.13
N GLU A 141 1.53 -33.98 -1.42
CA GLU A 141 1.07 -35.21 -2.15
C GLU A 141 0.11 -36.22 -1.44
N ARG A 142 -0.97 -36.77 -2.02
CA ARG A 142 -1.37 -37.16 -3.41
C ARG A 142 -2.88 -37.60 -3.35
N THR A 143 -3.63 -38.18 -4.30
CA THR A 143 -3.42 -38.83 -5.63
C THR A 143 -4.75 -38.88 -6.42
N LEU A 144 -4.67 -39.19 -7.74
CA LEU A 144 -5.66 -39.93 -8.58
C LEU A 144 -7.11 -39.42 -8.78
N SER A 145 -7.44 -39.12 -10.05
CA SER A 145 -8.82 -39.01 -10.57
C SER A 145 -9.25 -40.30 -11.31
N PRO A 146 -10.52 -40.75 -11.22
CA PRO A 146 -11.08 -41.81 -12.06
C PRO A 146 -11.66 -41.27 -13.38
N ALA A 147 -11.78 -42.12 -14.42
CA ALA A 147 -12.12 -41.68 -15.79
C ALA A 147 -13.22 -42.50 -16.51
N ARG A 148 -14.01 -41.84 -17.36
CA ARG A 148 -14.90 -42.36 -18.43
C ARG A 148 -15.43 -41.16 -19.26
N ARG A 149 -15.67 -41.19 -20.58
CA ARG A 149 -15.83 -42.25 -21.60
C ARG A 149 -15.22 -41.87 -22.97
N ARG A 150 -14.67 -42.87 -23.69
CA ARG A 150 -14.57 -43.10 -25.17
C ARG A 150 -14.76 -41.92 -26.17
N ARG A 151 -13.80 -41.79 -27.11
CA ARG A 151 -13.93 -42.27 -28.52
C ARG A 151 -12.56 -42.38 -29.23
N HIS A 152 -12.55 -42.82 -30.50
CA HIS A 152 -11.38 -43.26 -31.32
C HIS A 152 -10.48 -42.08 -31.79
N ALA A 153 -9.28 -42.25 -32.40
CA ALA A 153 -8.66 -43.41 -33.08
C ALA A 153 -7.10 -43.37 -33.11
N ARG A 154 -6.47 -44.51 -33.54
CA ARG A 154 -5.23 -44.75 -34.34
C ARG A 154 -4.04 -43.72 -34.31
N SER A 155 -2.75 -44.10 -34.35
CA SER A 155 -2.05 -45.42 -34.32
C SER A 155 -0.49 -45.32 -34.44
N VAL A 156 0.24 -46.37 -33.99
CA VAL A 156 1.57 -46.88 -34.50
C VAL A 156 2.92 -46.26 -34.03
N SER A 157 3.84 -47.16 -33.61
CA SER A 157 5.34 -47.08 -33.55
C SER A 157 6.06 -46.12 -32.57
N SER A 158 7.32 -46.32 -32.14
CA SER A 158 8.14 -47.56 -31.91
C SER A 158 9.52 -47.22 -31.29
N GLY A 159 10.15 -48.17 -30.56
CA GLY A 159 11.57 -48.12 -30.15
C GLY A 159 11.81 -47.58 -28.72
N ILE A 160 12.77 -47.99 -27.88
CA ILE A 160 13.70 -49.13 -27.67
C ILE A 160 15.04 -48.56 -27.13
N GLY A 161 15.55 -49.15 -26.04
CA GLY A 161 16.93 -48.98 -25.54
C GLY A 161 17.12 -47.98 -24.38
N SER A 162 18.04 -48.15 -23.42
CA SER A 162 18.45 -49.31 -22.59
C SER A 162 19.72 -48.96 -21.78
N ASN A 163 19.88 -49.59 -20.60
CA ASN A 163 21.09 -49.69 -19.77
C ASN A 163 21.40 -48.53 -18.79
N ALA A 164 22.26 -48.83 -17.79
CA ALA A 164 22.28 -48.14 -16.50
C ALA A 164 23.60 -48.28 -15.71
N LYS A 165 23.86 -47.29 -14.84
CA LYS A 165 24.77 -47.31 -13.66
C LYS A 165 26.28 -47.47 -13.94
N PRO A 166 27.18 -47.22 -12.96
CA PRO A 166 26.98 -46.84 -11.54
C PRO A 166 27.61 -45.48 -11.13
N ASP A 167 27.62 -45.23 -9.81
CA ASP A 167 28.01 -43.99 -9.13
C ASP A 167 29.53 -43.71 -9.04
N ALA A 168 29.88 -42.44 -8.83
CA ALA A 168 31.17 -42.01 -8.30
C ALA A 168 31.01 -40.77 -7.40
N THR A 169 31.52 -40.81 -6.17
CA THR A 169 31.38 -39.74 -5.17
C THR A 169 32.66 -38.89 -5.06
N VAL A 170 32.50 -37.56 -5.08
CA VAL A 170 33.58 -36.60 -4.74
C VAL A 170 33.01 -35.53 -3.81
N THR A 171 33.68 -35.29 -2.70
CA THR A 171 33.26 -34.35 -1.66
C THR A 171 33.80 -32.93 -1.89
N ARG A 172 33.03 -31.92 -1.47
CA ARG A 172 33.54 -30.59 -1.15
C ARG A 172 33.20 -30.23 0.29
N ARG A 173 34.08 -29.45 0.92
CA ARG A 173 34.13 -29.20 2.36
C ARG A 173 33.22 -28.03 2.75
N TYR A 174 32.53 -28.15 3.88
CA TYR A 174 32.03 -27.01 4.66
C TYR A 174 32.84 -26.88 5.94
N SER A 175 33.13 -25.64 6.36
CA SER A 175 33.86 -25.33 7.58
C SER A 175 32.92 -25.04 8.75
N ILE A 176 33.08 -25.86 9.79
CA ILE A 176 32.36 -25.94 11.06
C ILE A 176 32.05 -24.58 11.73
N SER A 177 30.84 -24.45 12.28
CA SER A 177 30.60 -23.84 13.59
C SER A 177 29.41 -24.52 14.27
N SER A 178 29.60 -25.00 15.51
CA SER A 178 28.57 -25.46 16.48
C SER A 178 27.45 -26.39 15.98
N SER A 179 27.64 -27.69 16.21
CA SER A 179 26.59 -28.73 16.37
C SER A 179 25.90 -28.58 17.76
N ASP A 180 24.86 -29.31 18.20
CA ASP A 180 24.64 -30.78 18.15
C ASP A 180 23.18 -31.26 17.88
N ASP A 181 22.16 -30.42 18.03
CA ASP A 181 20.74 -30.82 18.22
C ASP A 181 20.05 -31.61 17.07
N HIS A 182 20.67 -31.77 15.90
CA HIS A 182 20.01 -32.39 14.74
C HIS A 182 20.15 -33.91 14.63
N ALA A 183 21.06 -34.55 15.37
CA ALA A 183 21.39 -35.98 15.20
C ALA A 183 20.29 -36.94 15.72
N GLU A 184 19.60 -36.59 16.80
CA GLU A 184 18.56 -37.46 17.40
C GLU A 184 17.29 -37.57 16.53
N LEU A 185 17.07 -36.62 15.63
CA LEU A 185 15.84 -36.53 14.84
C LEU A 185 15.79 -37.58 13.72
N GLU A 186 16.90 -37.83 13.03
CA GLU A 186 16.94 -38.87 11.97
C GLU A 186 16.93 -40.29 12.55
N ALA A 187 17.63 -40.52 13.67
CA ALA A 187 17.62 -41.80 14.38
C ALA A 187 16.18 -42.22 14.78
N SER A 188 15.37 -41.25 15.20
CA SER A 188 13.96 -41.43 15.57
C SER A 188 13.04 -41.79 14.38
N ILE A 189 13.44 -41.45 13.14
CA ILE A 189 12.66 -41.72 11.93
C ILE A 189 13.03 -43.08 11.31
N ALA A 190 14.27 -43.53 11.50
CA ALA A 190 14.74 -44.83 11.00
C ALA A 190 14.04 -46.02 11.68
N SER A 191 13.84 -45.96 13.00
CA SER A 191 13.23 -47.04 13.79
C SER A 191 11.76 -47.31 13.44
N LEU A 192 11.02 -46.30 12.96
CA LEU A 192 9.61 -46.41 12.57
C LEU A 192 9.36 -47.10 11.22
N ARG A 193 10.40 -47.59 10.53
CA ARG A 193 10.28 -48.28 9.22
C ARG A 193 10.64 -49.76 9.22
N SER A 194 11.16 -50.33 10.32
CA SER A 194 11.69 -51.70 10.34
C SER A 194 10.69 -52.79 10.74
N THR A 195 9.49 -52.45 11.22
CA THR A 195 8.54 -53.41 11.84
C THR A 195 7.42 -53.90 10.89
N ALA A 196 7.76 -54.34 9.67
CA ALA A 196 6.75 -54.79 8.71
C ALA A 196 7.19 -55.82 7.65
N ASN A 197 8.14 -56.74 7.93
CA ASN A 197 8.36 -57.89 7.03
C ASN A 197 9.12 -59.07 7.67
N GLU A 198 8.46 -60.21 7.90
CA GLU A 198 9.13 -61.52 7.95
C GLU A 198 8.15 -62.70 7.79
N GLN A 199 8.63 -63.80 7.17
CA GLN A 199 8.00 -65.14 7.07
C GLN A 199 6.69 -65.23 6.23
N ALA A 200 6.45 -66.24 5.38
CA ALA A 200 7.26 -67.36 4.88
C ALA A 200 6.88 -67.67 3.40
N GLY A 201 7.56 -68.60 2.71
CA GLY A 201 7.46 -68.71 1.24
C GLY A 201 7.26 -70.10 0.62
N GLY A 202 6.70 -70.10 -0.60
CA GLY A 202 6.69 -71.19 -1.60
C GLY A 202 5.57 -72.24 -1.49
N PRO A 203 5.28 -73.00 -2.57
CA PRO A 203 5.65 -72.86 -3.99
C PRO A 203 4.42 -72.66 -4.93
N SER A 204 4.64 -72.63 -6.24
CA SER A 204 3.64 -72.26 -7.27
C SER A 204 2.76 -73.40 -7.80
N VAL A 205 1.44 -73.18 -7.93
CA VAL A 205 0.54 -73.93 -8.84
C VAL A 205 -0.48 -72.97 -9.49
N SER A 206 -0.84 -73.19 -10.75
CA SER A 206 -1.77 -72.37 -11.53
C SER A 206 -3.16 -73.00 -11.70
N ARG A 207 -4.25 -72.20 -11.64
CA ARG A 207 -5.50 -72.38 -12.45
C ARG A 207 -6.61 -71.34 -12.21
N SER A 208 -7.27 -70.97 -13.32
CA SER A 208 -8.68 -70.54 -13.54
C SER A 208 -9.45 -69.62 -12.54
N PRO A 209 -10.13 -68.55 -13.03
CA PRO A 209 -10.92 -67.63 -12.19
C PRO A 209 -12.42 -67.98 -12.10
N ILE A 210 -12.83 -68.78 -11.12
CA ILE A 210 -14.25 -68.88 -10.68
C ILE A 210 -14.30 -68.94 -9.14
N ASN A 211 -14.93 -67.93 -8.52
CA ASN A 211 -15.50 -67.85 -7.14
C ASN A 211 -15.24 -66.50 -6.43
N THR A 212 -15.77 -65.40 -6.98
CA THR A 212 -15.71 -64.07 -6.35
C THR A 212 -16.86 -63.81 -5.36
N ALA A 213 -18.00 -64.50 -5.51
CA ALA A 213 -19.22 -64.21 -4.76
C ALA A 213 -19.16 -64.60 -3.27
N THR A 214 -18.60 -65.77 -2.95
CA THR A 214 -18.66 -66.35 -1.59
C THR A 214 -17.82 -65.60 -0.56
N ARG A 215 -16.66 -65.03 -0.96
CA ARG A 215 -15.83 -64.19 -0.08
C ARG A 215 -16.52 -62.88 0.36
N SER A 216 -17.49 -62.39 -0.41
CA SER A 216 -18.26 -61.18 -0.07
C SER A 216 -19.10 -61.37 1.21
N LEU A 217 -19.72 -62.55 1.36
CA LEU A 217 -20.56 -62.87 2.52
C LEU A 217 -19.73 -63.12 3.79
N ALA A 218 -18.62 -63.87 3.68
CA ALA A 218 -17.71 -64.07 4.81
C ALA A 218 -17.16 -62.73 5.37
N ASN A 219 -16.77 -61.81 4.48
CA ASN A 219 -16.30 -60.48 4.89
C ASN A 219 -17.40 -59.58 5.48
N LYS A 220 -18.67 -59.81 5.16
CA LYS A 220 -19.79 -59.15 5.88
C LYS A 220 -19.98 -59.74 7.29
N PHE A 221 -19.88 -61.06 7.43
CA PHE A 221 -20.12 -61.73 8.71
C PHE A 221 -19.04 -61.39 9.77
N ASN A 222 -17.77 -61.29 9.36
CA ASN A 222 -16.71 -60.87 10.29
C ASN A 222 -16.88 -59.41 10.74
N ARG A 223 -17.26 -58.48 9.85
CA ARG A 223 -17.52 -57.07 10.23
C ARG A 223 -18.65 -56.91 11.25
N LEU A 224 -19.66 -57.78 11.20
CA LEU A 224 -20.74 -57.83 12.20
C LEU A 224 -20.28 -58.38 13.56
N ARG A 225 -19.17 -59.13 13.61
CA ARG A 225 -18.58 -59.64 14.84
C ARG A 225 -17.64 -58.63 15.49
N ASP A 226 -16.86 -57.90 14.68
CA ASP A 226 -15.93 -56.88 15.17
C ASP A 226 -16.67 -55.67 15.80
N ALA A 227 -17.88 -55.35 15.30
CA ALA A 227 -18.74 -54.27 15.78
C ALA A 227 -19.30 -54.44 17.22
N VAL A 228 -18.94 -55.52 17.92
CA VAL A 228 -19.46 -55.86 19.28
C VAL A 228 -18.36 -55.73 20.34
N SER A 229 -17.15 -55.27 19.99
CA SER A 229 -15.96 -55.42 20.85
C SER A 229 -15.14 -54.15 21.17
N SER A 230 -15.51 -52.96 20.69
CA SER A 230 -14.85 -51.70 21.10
C SER A 230 -15.84 -50.56 21.34
N SER A 231 -15.76 -49.94 22.52
CA SER A 231 -16.41 -48.67 22.83
C SER A 231 -15.58 -47.51 22.26
N ASP A 232 -15.55 -47.38 20.94
CA ASP A 232 -14.80 -46.31 20.27
C ASP A 232 -15.43 -44.93 20.54
N THR A 233 -14.61 -44.00 21.02
CA THR A 233 -15.01 -42.59 21.20
C THR A 233 -14.69 -41.79 19.94
N VAL A 234 -15.22 -40.57 19.83
CA VAL A 234 -14.92 -39.67 18.68
C VAL A 234 -13.41 -39.40 18.54
N TRP A 235 -12.64 -39.49 19.64
CA TRP A 235 -11.18 -39.30 19.66
C TRP A 235 -10.37 -40.57 19.31
N THR A 236 -10.98 -41.78 19.35
CA THR A 236 -10.32 -43.03 18.91
C THR A 236 -10.78 -43.49 17.53
N ALA A 237 -12.00 -43.15 17.13
CA ALA A 237 -12.60 -43.52 15.86
C ALA A 237 -11.78 -43.03 14.65
N LYS A 238 -11.82 -43.82 13.57
CA LYS A 238 -11.04 -43.60 12.33
C LYS A 238 -11.90 -43.10 11.15
N ASN A 239 -13.16 -42.79 11.39
CA ASN A 239 -14.12 -42.26 10.42
C ASN A 239 -13.70 -40.85 9.95
N ASN A 240 -14.16 -40.40 8.78
CA ASN A 240 -13.82 -39.06 8.27
C ASN A 240 -14.33 -37.97 9.22
N TYR A 241 -15.62 -37.99 9.57
CA TYR A 241 -16.23 -37.11 10.58
C TYR A 241 -15.39 -37.00 11.87
N ALA A 242 -14.98 -38.14 12.43
CA ALA A 242 -14.12 -38.17 13.63
C ALA A 242 -12.76 -37.48 13.42
N ARG A 243 -12.13 -37.61 12.25
CA ARG A 243 -10.87 -36.91 11.92
C ARG A 243 -11.06 -35.42 11.73
N ASP A 244 -12.14 -35.01 11.06
CA ASP A 244 -12.43 -33.60 10.78
C ASP A 244 -12.71 -32.86 12.11
N ILE A 245 -13.47 -33.50 13.01
CA ILE A 245 -13.67 -33.07 14.40
C ILE A 245 -12.34 -33.05 15.19
N GLN A 246 -11.53 -34.12 15.17
CA GLN A 246 -10.22 -34.14 15.82
C GLN A 246 -9.30 -32.99 15.34
N LEU A 247 -9.35 -32.63 14.06
CA LEU A 247 -8.55 -31.55 13.47
C LEU A 247 -9.07 -30.16 13.88
N LEU A 248 -10.40 -29.96 13.90
CA LEU A 248 -11.04 -28.74 14.37
C LEU A 248 -10.71 -28.48 15.85
N PHE A 249 -10.95 -29.47 16.72
CA PHE A 249 -10.63 -29.34 18.15
C PHE A 249 -9.12 -29.18 18.37
N LYS A 250 -8.25 -29.90 17.63
CA LYS A 250 -6.80 -29.64 17.67
C LYS A 250 -6.48 -28.18 17.41
N ARG A 251 -7.04 -27.57 16.36
CA ARG A 251 -6.79 -26.16 16.02
C ARG A 251 -7.28 -25.24 17.13
N ARG A 252 -8.52 -25.41 17.61
CA ARG A 252 -9.09 -24.55 18.67
C ARG A 252 -8.32 -24.64 19.99
N ILE A 253 -7.93 -25.84 20.43
CA ILE A 253 -7.10 -26.05 21.62
C ILE A 253 -5.71 -25.40 21.45
N THR A 254 -5.10 -25.52 20.26
CA THR A 254 -3.78 -24.94 19.98
C THR A 254 -3.81 -23.42 20.03
N ASN A 255 -4.82 -22.78 19.42
CA ASN A 255 -5.00 -21.33 19.46
C ASN A 255 -5.17 -20.82 20.89
N LEU A 256 -6.10 -21.40 21.66
CA LEU A 256 -6.34 -21.03 23.07
C LEU A 256 -5.10 -21.21 23.96
N TYR A 257 -4.31 -22.27 23.71
CA TYR A 257 -3.06 -22.50 24.41
C TYR A 257 -2.05 -21.38 24.13
N VAL A 258 -1.92 -20.95 22.86
CA VAL A 258 -1.08 -19.81 22.50
C VAL A 258 -1.56 -18.55 23.23
N SER A 259 -2.82 -18.14 23.07
CA SER A 259 -3.36 -16.89 23.65
C SER A 259 -3.16 -16.80 25.16
N ILE A 260 -3.43 -17.87 25.92
CA ILE A 260 -3.23 -17.87 27.38
C ILE A 260 -1.74 -17.82 27.75
N THR A 261 -0.85 -18.45 26.98
CA THR A 261 0.61 -18.31 27.21
C THR A 261 1.16 -16.94 26.79
N SER A 262 0.54 -16.27 25.82
CA SER A 262 0.82 -14.88 25.48
C SER A 262 0.35 -13.94 26.59
N LEU A 263 -0.84 -14.16 27.17
CA LEU A 263 -1.33 -13.38 28.33
C LEU A 263 -0.43 -13.55 29.56
N LYS A 264 0.09 -14.76 29.82
CA LYS A 264 1.14 -14.97 30.82
C LYS A 264 2.41 -14.17 30.51
N SER A 265 2.86 -14.18 29.26
CA SER A 265 4.05 -13.43 28.81
C SER A 265 3.85 -11.91 28.95
N TYR A 266 2.64 -11.41 28.70
CA TYR A 266 2.24 -10.01 28.91
C TYR A 266 2.42 -9.58 30.38
N VAL A 267 1.99 -10.39 31.35
CA VAL A 267 2.22 -10.13 32.78
C VAL A 267 3.71 -10.08 33.12
N GLU A 268 4.49 -11.07 32.68
CA GLU A 268 5.93 -11.14 32.96
C GLU A 268 6.70 -9.94 32.36
N LEU A 269 6.34 -9.50 31.15
CA LEU A 269 6.93 -8.35 30.47
C LEU A 269 6.59 -7.01 31.15
N ASN A 270 5.32 -6.81 31.52
CA ASN A 270 4.87 -5.56 32.16
C ASN A 270 5.46 -5.40 33.58
N TYR A 271 5.55 -6.47 34.37
CA TYR A 271 6.27 -6.44 35.66
C TYR A 271 7.76 -6.10 35.46
N SER A 272 8.39 -6.69 34.45
CA SER A 272 9.77 -6.35 34.06
C SER A 272 9.91 -4.88 33.65
N GLY A 273 8.86 -4.29 33.06
CA GLY A 273 8.79 -2.89 32.67
C GLY A 273 8.68 -1.94 33.86
N PHE A 274 7.70 -2.15 34.76
CA PHE A 274 7.56 -1.36 36.00
C PHE A 274 8.87 -1.34 36.79
N ARG A 275 9.45 -2.51 37.06
CA ARG A 275 10.73 -2.62 37.78
C ARG A 275 11.88 -1.88 37.09
N LYS A 276 11.90 -1.79 35.75
CA LYS A 276 12.95 -1.10 34.97
C LYS A 276 12.70 0.39 34.75
N ILE A 277 11.49 0.89 34.95
CA ILE A 277 11.21 2.34 34.90
C ILE A 277 11.37 2.96 36.29
N LEU A 278 10.87 2.29 37.34
CA LEU A 278 11.12 2.66 38.73
C LEU A 278 12.62 2.70 39.03
N LYS A 279 13.38 1.63 38.72
CA LYS A 279 14.85 1.63 38.87
C LYS A 279 15.59 2.74 38.09
N LYS A 280 14.96 3.27 37.05
CA LYS A 280 15.50 4.41 36.29
C LYS A 280 15.13 5.73 36.95
N TYR A 281 13.92 5.84 37.48
CA TYR A 281 13.44 7.00 38.22
C TYR A 281 14.28 7.23 39.48
N ASP A 282 14.32 6.26 40.39
CA ASP A 282 15.13 6.27 41.62
C ASP A 282 16.60 6.65 41.37
N LYS A 283 17.18 6.16 40.25
CA LYS A 283 18.58 6.49 39.86
C LYS A 283 18.75 7.94 39.36
N VAL A 284 17.70 8.59 38.86
CA VAL A 284 17.75 9.92 38.26
C VAL A 284 17.32 11.01 39.25
N THR A 285 16.33 10.73 40.11
CA THR A 285 15.81 11.69 41.10
C THR A 285 16.33 11.48 42.52
N GLU A 286 17.22 10.50 42.71
CA GLU A 286 17.77 10.05 44.01
C GLU A 286 16.68 9.63 45.04
N SER A 287 15.52 9.17 44.56
CA SER A 287 14.44 8.66 45.39
C SER A 287 14.52 7.14 45.64
N HIS A 288 13.65 6.63 46.50
CA HIS A 288 13.50 5.20 46.83
C HIS A 288 12.09 4.67 46.47
N LEU A 289 11.47 5.22 45.42
CA LEU A 289 10.09 4.91 45.06
C LEU A 289 9.90 3.46 44.57
N GLN A 290 10.94 2.84 43.99
CA GLN A 290 10.88 1.47 43.46
C GLN A 290 10.39 0.46 44.49
N ASP A 291 10.98 0.46 45.69
CA ASP A 291 10.77 -0.63 46.64
C ASP A 291 9.40 -0.52 47.36
N HIS A 292 8.87 0.69 47.54
CA HIS A 292 7.51 0.90 48.05
C HIS A 292 6.46 0.59 46.96
N TYR A 293 6.54 1.24 45.80
CA TYR A 293 5.51 1.14 44.76
C TYR A 293 5.42 -0.28 44.16
N LEU A 294 6.53 -1.01 44.06
CA LEU A 294 6.52 -2.37 43.50
C LEU A 294 5.79 -3.38 44.41
N HIS A 295 6.06 -3.38 45.73
CA HIS A 295 5.46 -4.36 46.65
C HIS A 295 4.05 -3.96 47.12
N ASP A 296 3.82 -2.68 47.41
CA ASP A 296 2.57 -2.21 48.02
C ASP A 296 1.48 -1.85 46.99
N VAL A 297 1.86 -1.56 45.73
CA VAL A 297 0.91 -1.22 44.65
C VAL A 297 0.92 -2.26 43.54
N VAL A 298 2.06 -2.50 42.88
CA VAL A 298 2.11 -3.38 41.69
C VAL A 298 1.85 -4.84 42.04
N GLU A 299 2.48 -5.39 43.09
CA GLU A 299 2.31 -6.82 43.44
C GLU A 299 0.95 -7.15 44.08
N GLN A 300 0.26 -6.15 44.62
CA GLN A 300 -1.14 -6.28 45.08
C GLN A 300 -2.15 -6.23 43.92
N ALA A 301 -1.78 -5.68 42.77
CA ALA A 301 -2.69 -5.50 41.64
C ALA A 301 -2.98 -6.84 40.93
N SER A 302 -4.24 -6.98 40.49
CA SER A 302 -4.85 -8.23 39.98
C SER A 302 -3.97 -9.09 39.07
N PRO A 303 -3.26 -8.57 38.04
CA PRO A 303 -2.44 -9.39 37.13
C PRO A 303 -1.20 -10.01 37.79
N PHE A 304 -0.67 -9.36 38.84
CA PHE A 304 0.64 -9.69 39.42
C PHE A 304 0.54 -10.53 40.68
N THR A 305 -0.64 -10.65 41.29
CA THR A 305 -0.86 -11.52 42.46
C THR A 305 -0.50 -12.98 42.18
N GLN A 306 -0.07 -13.72 43.20
CA GLN A 306 0.22 -15.14 43.06
C GLN A 306 -1.02 -15.96 42.67
N GLY A 307 -2.21 -15.58 43.17
CA GLY A 307 -3.47 -16.24 42.84
C GLY A 307 -3.79 -16.21 41.34
N SER A 308 -3.61 -15.06 40.67
CA SER A 308 -3.84 -14.94 39.21
C SER A 308 -2.81 -15.75 38.40
N LYS A 309 -1.54 -15.75 38.82
CA LYS A 309 -0.49 -16.60 38.22
C LYS A 309 -0.85 -18.09 38.32
N ASP A 310 -1.38 -18.52 39.47
CA ASP A 310 -1.80 -19.91 39.69
C ASP A 310 -3.06 -20.27 38.90
N ARG A 311 -4.03 -19.35 38.73
CA ARG A 311 -5.17 -19.52 37.80
C ARG A 311 -4.71 -19.74 36.36
N LEU A 312 -3.84 -18.88 35.84
CA LEU A 312 -3.29 -19.02 34.47
C LEU A 312 -2.57 -20.36 34.28
N ASN A 313 -1.67 -20.74 35.21
CA ASN A 313 -0.96 -22.01 35.15
C ASN A 313 -1.91 -23.22 35.21
N ALA A 314 -2.99 -23.15 36.01
CA ALA A 314 -4.00 -24.20 36.05
C ALA A 314 -4.75 -24.34 34.72
N THR A 315 -5.15 -23.24 34.07
CA THR A 315 -5.87 -23.28 32.78
C THR A 315 -4.96 -23.74 31.63
N ILE A 316 -3.66 -23.38 31.65
CA ILE A 316 -2.65 -23.93 30.73
C ILE A 316 -2.55 -25.45 30.85
N ASN A 317 -2.61 -26.00 32.08
CA ASN A 317 -2.62 -27.45 32.30
C ASN A 317 -3.92 -28.10 31.81
N ARG A 318 -5.10 -27.50 32.04
CA ARG A 318 -6.36 -28.01 31.50
C ARG A 318 -6.36 -28.10 29.97
N LEU A 319 -5.84 -27.09 29.27
CA LEU A 319 -5.70 -27.14 27.81
C LEU A 319 -4.73 -28.22 27.33
N LEU A 320 -3.66 -28.48 28.09
CA LEU A 320 -2.74 -29.61 27.83
C LEU A 320 -3.46 -30.95 27.99
N ASP A 321 -4.29 -31.10 29.03
CA ASP A 321 -5.05 -32.33 29.29
C ASP A 321 -6.16 -32.56 28.25
N LEU A 322 -6.84 -31.50 27.81
CA LEU A 322 -7.78 -31.55 26.67
C LEU A 322 -7.08 -31.93 25.37
N TYR A 323 -5.90 -31.34 25.07
CA TYR A 323 -5.09 -31.75 23.91
C TYR A 323 -4.66 -33.21 24.00
N ALA A 324 -4.26 -33.66 25.20
CA ALA A 324 -3.88 -35.04 25.43
C ALA A 324 -5.05 -36.01 25.17
N LYS A 325 -6.25 -35.67 25.65
CA LYS A 325 -7.48 -36.45 25.44
C LYS A 325 -7.90 -36.49 23.97
N CYS A 326 -8.02 -35.33 23.32
CA CYS A 326 -8.56 -35.20 21.96
C CYS A 326 -7.59 -35.59 20.83
N VAL A 327 -6.27 -35.44 21.04
CA VAL A 327 -5.26 -35.54 19.96
C VAL A 327 -4.23 -36.66 20.18
N THR A 328 -3.66 -36.79 21.38
CA THR A 328 -2.57 -37.76 21.65
C THR A 328 -3.01 -39.02 22.40
N ARG A 329 -4.33 -39.21 22.59
CA ARG A 329 -4.95 -40.38 23.24
C ARG A 329 -4.44 -40.65 24.67
N GLY A 330 -4.23 -39.58 25.43
CA GLY A 330 -3.76 -39.63 26.82
C GLY A 330 -2.25 -39.49 27.00
N ASP A 331 -1.46 -39.33 25.94
CA ASP A 331 -0.02 -39.04 26.07
C ASP A 331 0.21 -37.53 26.32
N HIS A 332 0.22 -37.14 27.60
CA HIS A 332 0.50 -35.76 28.04
C HIS A 332 1.93 -35.29 27.67
N PHE A 333 2.91 -36.18 27.49
CA PHE A 333 4.28 -35.80 27.12
C PHE A 333 4.35 -35.40 25.65
N THR A 334 3.77 -36.20 24.76
CA THR A 334 3.64 -35.84 23.34
C THR A 334 2.72 -34.63 23.15
N ALA A 335 1.65 -34.49 23.94
CA ALA A 335 0.80 -33.30 23.93
C ALA A 335 1.61 -32.03 24.26
N GLN A 336 2.33 -32.04 25.38
CA GLN A 336 3.16 -30.91 25.80
C GLN A 336 4.26 -30.59 24.77
N ARG A 337 4.88 -31.61 24.15
CA ARG A 337 5.89 -31.43 23.10
C ARG A 337 5.32 -30.75 21.85
N GLN A 338 4.11 -31.12 21.42
CA GLN A 338 3.46 -30.53 20.25
C GLN A 338 2.99 -29.09 20.53
N LEU A 339 2.35 -28.84 21.68
CA LEU A 339 1.90 -27.50 22.07
C LEU A 339 3.08 -26.52 22.23
N LYS A 340 4.17 -26.93 22.89
CA LYS A 340 5.41 -26.11 22.99
C LYS A 340 6.11 -25.90 21.64
N LEU A 341 5.92 -26.79 20.67
CA LEU A 341 6.45 -26.62 19.31
C LEU A 341 5.64 -25.55 18.56
N HIS A 342 4.31 -25.67 18.53
CA HIS A 342 3.44 -24.67 17.90
C HIS A 342 3.56 -23.29 18.58
N GLN A 343 3.73 -23.24 19.90
CA GLN A 343 4.03 -21.99 20.63
C GLN A 343 5.35 -21.35 20.16
N ARG A 344 6.41 -22.14 19.93
CA ARG A 344 7.70 -21.63 19.40
C ARG A 344 7.58 -21.15 17.96
N GLU A 345 6.80 -21.84 17.12
CA GLU A 345 6.51 -21.42 15.76
C GLU A 345 5.75 -20.08 15.74
N HIS A 346 4.74 -19.93 16.60
CA HIS A 346 3.96 -18.69 16.73
C HIS A 346 4.84 -17.50 17.17
N ILE A 347 5.59 -17.66 18.27
CA ILE A 347 6.49 -16.62 18.80
C ILE A 347 7.60 -16.26 17.78
N ALA A 348 8.04 -17.20 16.94
CA ALA A 348 8.98 -16.91 15.87
C ALA A 348 8.34 -16.10 14.72
N TRP A 349 7.09 -16.39 14.38
CA TRP A 349 6.32 -15.66 13.37
C TRP A 349 5.95 -14.25 13.85
N GLU A 350 5.41 -14.09 15.07
CA GLU A 350 5.11 -12.79 15.69
C GLU A 350 6.34 -11.87 15.67
N ARG A 351 7.52 -12.40 16.03
CA ARG A 351 8.78 -11.65 16.02
C ARG A 351 9.21 -11.21 14.63
N ASP A 352 8.98 -11.99 13.58
CA ASP A 352 9.27 -11.58 12.19
C ASP A 352 8.28 -10.50 11.74
N THR A 353 6.99 -10.65 12.06
CA THR A 353 5.95 -9.65 11.78
C THR A 353 6.24 -8.31 12.48
N VAL A 354 6.49 -8.31 13.79
CA VAL A 354 6.84 -7.11 14.57
C VAL A 354 8.15 -6.50 14.08
N TRP A 355 9.17 -7.30 13.76
CA TRP A 355 10.43 -6.80 13.22
C TRP A 355 10.25 -6.10 11.87
N ARG A 356 9.43 -6.65 10.97
CA ARG A 356 9.05 -6.01 9.69
C ARG A 356 8.26 -4.73 9.91
N GLN A 357 7.29 -4.71 10.82
CA GLN A 357 6.51 -3.50 11.16
C GLN A 357 7.38 -2.39 11.75
N MET A 358 8.21 -2.70 12.75
CA MET A 358 9.14 -1.74 13.37
C MET A 358 10.13 -1.16 12.35
N ILE A 359 10.62 -1.98 11.41
CA ILE A 359 11.47 -1.51 10.31
C ILE A 359 10.67 -0.63 9.33
N GLY A 360 9.44 -1.02 8.99
CA GLY A 360 8.56 -0.24 8.11
C GLY A 360 8.30 1.17 8.67
N GLN A 361 7.90 1.27 9.95
CA GLN A 361 7.70 2.56 10.62
C GLN A 361 9.01 3.38 10.69
N ALA A 362 10.12 2.74 11.09
CA ALA A 362 11.41 3.42 11.22
C ALA A 362 11.96 3.95 9.89
N ARG A 363 11.62 3.34 8.75
CA ARG A 363 11.98 3.84 7.40
C ARG A 363 10.96 4.84 6.84
N ARG A 364 9.69 4.78 7.24
CA ARG A 364 8.65 5.77 6.88
C ARG A 364 8.78 7.10 7.61
N GLY A 365 9.53 7.15 8.71
CA GLY A 365 9.69 8.37 9.53
C GLY A 365 8.48 8.68 10.42
N GLU A 366 7.53 7.75 10.54
CA GLU A 366 6.38 7.89 11.44
C GLU A 366 6.87 7.78 12.91
N PRO A 367 6.44 8.70 13.81
CA PRO A 367 6.80 8.62 15.20
C PRO A 367 6.14 7.41 15.87
N ASP A 368 6.94 6.71 16.66
CA ASP A 368 6.58 5.52 17.43
C ASP A 368 5.30 5.75 18.27
N GLY A 369 4.33 4.82 18.18
CA GLY A 369 2.92 5.03 18.55
C GLY A 369 2.65 5.56 19.97
N GLY A 370 1.63 6.40 20.08
CA GLY A 370 1.12 6.96 21.34
C GLY A 370 0.43 8.32 21.20
N THR A 371 -0.91 8.32 21.36
CA THR A 371 -1.82 9.49 21.48
C THR A 371 -1.90 10.49 20.31
N THR A 372 -3.00 10.42 19.56
CA THR A 372 -3.52 11.48 18.67
C THR A 372 -4.51 12.40 19.41
N ALA A 373 -4.01 13.30 20.26
CA ALA A 373 -4.76 14.46 20.72
C ALA A 373 -3.84 15.61 21.18
N LEU A 374 -4.27 16.86 20.96
CA LEU A 374 -3.71 18.10 21.52
C LEU A 374 -2.24 18.46 21.19
N GLY A 375 -2.07 19.22 20.11
CA GLY A 375 -1.09 20.34 20.08
C GLY A 375 0.32 20.06 19.55
N GLY A 376 0.53 20.34 18.26
CA GLY A 376 1.83 20.86 17.78
C GLY A 376 3.01 19.88 17.71
N GLY A 377 2.80 18.64 17.25
CA GLY A 377 3.88 17.71 16.91
C GLY A 377 4.15 17.66 15.41
N SER A 378 5.16 18.38 14.91
CA SER A 378 5.57 18.32 13.51
C SER A 378 6.15 16.94 13.15
N LEU A 379 5.87 16.47 11.93
CA LEU A 379 6.68 15.45 11.24
C LEU A 379 8.17 15.70 11.47
N LEU A 380 8.93 14.63 11.73
CA LEU A 380 10.39 14.66 11.63
C LEU A 380 10.80 14.62 10.15
N LEU A 381 10.44 15.70 9.44
CA LEU A 381 11.27 16.20 8.36
C LEU A 381 12.70 16.27 8.89
N GLU A 382 13.63 15.64 8.18
CA GLU A 382 15.06 15.86 8.39
C GLU A 382 15.30 17.38 8.37
N PRO A 383 15.86 17.98 9.44
CA PRO A 383 15.77 19.42 9.64
C PRO A 383 16.51 20.14 8.53
N GLU A 384 15.76 20.76 7.60
CA GLU A 384 16.28 21.41 6.39
C GLU A 384 17.51 22.24 6.77
N GLN A 385 18.66 21.89 6.19
CA GLN A 385 19.94 22.50 6.54
C GLN A 385 19.87 24.00 6.19
N GLY A 386 19.65 24.82 7.21
CA GLY A 386 19.45 26.26 7.06
C GLY A 386 20.68 26.87 6.42
N LEU A 387 20.53 27.33 5.16
CA LEU A 387 21.62 27.84 4.33
C LEU A 387 22.30 29.05 4.98
N LEU A 388 21.55 29.82 5.76
CA LEU A 388 21.98 31.02 6.49
C LEU A 388 21.26 31.08 7.86
N ASP A 389 22.03 31.26 8.94
CA ASP A 389 21.53 31.55 10.30
C ASP A 389 21.90 33.00 10.67
N LEU A 390 20.99 33.95 10.40
CA LEU A 390 21.20 35.36 10.73
C LEU A 390 20.65 35.68 12.12
N LYS A 391 21.52 36.22 12.98
CA LYS A 391 21.10 36.90 14.21
C LYS A 391 20.60 38.30 13.86
N THR A 392 19.30 38.53 13.99
CA THR A 392 18.68 39.87 13.96
C THR A 392 18.35 40.29 15.39
N PRO A 393 18.13 41.59 15.69
CA PRO A 393 17.74 42.02 17.05
C PRO A 393 16.37 41.49 17.51
N ALA A 394 15.60 40.81 16.65
CA ALA A 394 14.33 40.17 16.98
C ALA A 394 14.43 38.62 17.12
N GLY A 395 15.58 38.01 16.86
CA GLY A 395 15.78 36.56 17.03
C GLY A 395 16.84 35.94 16.11
N ARG A 396 16.92 34.60 16.12
CA ARG A 396 17.71 33.84 15.13
C ARG A 396 16.81 33.44 13.96
N LEU A 397 17.02 34.06 12.81
CA LEU A 397 16.34 33.69 11.57
C LEU A 397 17.17 32.65 10.81
N LYS A 398 16.78 31.39 10.97
CA LYS A 398 17.23 30.29 10.11
C LYS A 398 16.45 30.35 8.80
N LEU A 399 17.10 30.82 7.73
CA LEU A 399 16.51 30.83 6.40
C LEU A 399 16.60 29.43 5.77
N THR A 400 15.44 28.81 5.54
CA THR A 400 15.34 27.57 4.76
C THR A 400 15.31 27.86 3.25
N ALA A 401 15.60 26.85 2.42
CA ALA A 401 15.58 27.01 0.96
C ALA A 401 14.19 27.45 0.46
N LYS A 402 13.11 26.89 1.02
CA LYS A 402 11.73 27.27 0.69
C LYS A 402 11.39 28.71 1.07
N GLN A 403 11.88 29.19 2.21
CA GLN A 403 11.74 30.61 2.59
C GLN A 403 12.52 31.53 1.64
N LEU A 404 13.71 31.14 1.19
CA LEU A 404 14.48 31.89 0.21
C LEU A 404 13.73 31.97 -1.13
N TYR A 405 13.19 30.85 -1.63
CA TYR A 405 12.38 30.84 -2.86
C TYR A 405 11.10 31.68 -2.73
N LEU A 406 10.44 31.67 -1.56
CA LEU A 406 9.27 32.51 -1.29
C LEU A 406 9.63 34.01 -1.26
N VAL A 407 10.76 34.39 -0.65
CA VAL A 407 11.24 35.78 -0.66
C VAL A 407 11.61 36.21 -2.09
N VAL A 408 12.30 35.36 -2.86
CA VAL A 408 12.65 35.65 -4.26
C VAL A 408 11.40 35.79 -5.13
N SER A 409 10.40 34.91 -4.99
CA SER A 409 9.16 35.01 -5.78
C SER A 409 8.36 36.27 -5.44
N ILE A 410 8.27 36.65 -4.15
CA ILE A 410 7.64 37.90 -3.72
C ILE A 410 8.40 39.12 -4.26
N VAL A 411 9.73 39.12 -4.24
CA VAL A 411 10.55 40.22 -4.81
C VAL A 411 10.32 40.35 -6.31
N VAL A 412 10.35 39.25 -7.07
CA VAL A 412 10.06 39.24 -8.52
C VAL A 412 8.64 39.73 -8.80
N PHE A 413 7.65 39.30 -8.02
CA PHE A 413 6.26 39.73 -8.15
C PHE A 413 6.09 41.23 -7.91
N VAL A 414 6.69 41.77 -6.83
CA VAL A 414 6.66 43.20 -6.53
C VAL A 414 7.34 44.02 -7.64
N VAL A 415 8.46 43.54 -8.20
CA VAL A 415 9.10 44.20 -9.35
C VAL A 415 8.18 44.20 -10.58
N LEU A 416 7.59 43.07 -10.96
CA LEU A 416 6.68 42.97 -12.11
C LEU A 416 5.34 43.72 -11.94
N LEU A 417 4.95 44.04 -10.70
CA LEU A 417 3.80 44.92 -10.43
C LEU A 417 4.12 46.43 -10.52
N ASN A 418 5.40 46.81 -10.45
CA ASN A 418 5.86 48.21 -10.54
C ASN A 418 6.50 48.56 -11.89
N VAL A 419 6.95 47.57 -12.65
CA VAL A 419 7.49 47.72 -14.01
C VAL A 419 6.44 47.27 -15.02
N GLU A 420 5.94 48.19 -15.85
CA GLU A 420 5.10 47.83 -16.99
C GLU A 420 5.96 47.13 -18.05
N THR A 421 5.84 45.81 -18.13
CA THR A 421 6.67 44.94 -18.98
C THR A 421 6.00 44.54 -20.28
N VAL A 422 4.68 44.76 -20.36
CA VAL A 422 3.77 44.45 -21.47
C VAL A 422 2.78 45.61 -21.56
N GLU A 423 2.42 46.02 -22.77
CA GLU A 423 1.53 47.17 -22.98
C GLU A 423 0.15 46.93 -22.37
N GLY A 424 -0.24 47.75 -21.39
CA GLY A 424 -1.55 47.65 -20.75
C GLY A 424 -1.49 46.99 -19.38
N VAL A 425 -1.94 47.76 -18.39
CA VAL A 425 -1.90 47.44 -16.96
C VAL A 425 -2.54 46.10 -16.60
N GLU A 426 -3.57 45.64 -17.33
CA GLU A 426 -4.23 44.35 -17.07
C GLU A 426 -3.32 43.18 -17.47
N ALA A 427 -2.71 43.27 -18.66
CA ALA A 427 -1.78 42.29 -19.20
C ALA A 427 -0.49 42.22 -18.38
N SER A 428 0.13 43.37 -18.07
CA SER A 428 1.35 43.39 -17.23
C SER A 428 1.10 42.86 -15.81
N ARG A 429 -0.06 43.14 -15.20
CA ARG A 429 -0.43 42.54 -13.90
C ARG A 429 -0.76 41.05 -14.01
N CYS A 430 -1.39 40.61 -15.10
CA CYS A 430 -1.63 39.19 -15.32
C CYS A 430 -0.32 38.42 -15.52
N LEU A 431 0.65 39.00 -16.25
CA LEU A 431 2.00 38.44 -16.38
C LEU A 431 2.72 38.35 -15.02
N ALA A 432 2.58 39.37 -14.15
CA ALA A 432 3.11 39.31 -12.80
C ALA A 432 2.53 38.13 -12.00
N VAL A 433 1.20 37.91 -12.07
CA VAL A 433 0.53 36.75 -11.43
C VAL A 433 0.98 35.43 -12.05
N LEU A 434 1.08 35.34 -13.37
CA LEU A 434 1.52 34.15 -14.11
C LEU A 434 2.95 33.75 -13.72
N VAL A 435 3.90 34.70 -13.71
CA VAL A 435 5.29 34.47 -13.32
C VAL A 435 5.40 34.11 -11.84
N PHE A 436 4.65 34.78 -10.96
CA PHE A 436 4.65 34.48 -9.53
C PHE A 436 4.10 33.08 -9.22
N ALA A 437 2.97 32.70 -9.82
CA ALA A 437 2.41 31.35 -9.71
C ALA A 437 3.37 30.30 -10.29
N THR A 438 3.99 30.58 -11.44
CA THR A 438 5.02 29.72 -12.06
C THR A 438 6.18 29.45 -11.12
N ILE A 439 6.75 30.49 -10.49
CA ILE A 439 7.89 30.34 -9.56
C ILE A 439 7.45 29.57 -8.31
N LEU A 440 6.29 29.88 -7.72
CA LEU A 440 5.79 29.18 -6.53
C LEU A 440 5.50 27.69 -6.80
N TRP A 441 4.93 27.35 -7.95
CA TRP A 441 4.71 25.97 -8.36
C TRP A 441 6.03 25.25 -8.69
N ALA A 442 6.96 25.89 -9.40
CA ALA A 442 8.24 25.28 -9.80
C ALA A 442 9.24 25.09 -8.64
N THR A 443 9.10 25.86 -7.55
CA THR A 443 9.98 25.79 -6.36
C THR A 443 9.36 25.05 -5.17
N GLU A 444 8.06 24.75 -5.23
CA GLU A 444 7.24 24.22 -4.13
C GLU A 444 7.45 24.96 -2.78
N ALA A 445 7.68 26.28 -2.87
CA ALA A 445 7.93 27.13 -1.70
C ALA A 445 6.73 27.19 -0.74
N ILE A 446 5.51 26.98 -1.28
CA ILE A 446 4.27 26.70 -0.57
C ILE A 446 3.55 25.53 -1.28
N PRO A 447 2.63 24.79 -0.62
CA PRO A 447 1.95 23.66 -1.25
C PRO A 447 1.16 24.05 -2.51
N LEU A 448 1.24 23.22 -3.55
CA LEU A 448 0.75 23.52 -4.91
C LEU A 448 -0.70 24.05 -4.95
N PHE A 449 -1.60 23.46 -4.16
CA PHE A 449 -3.00 23.87 -4.10
C PHE A 449 -3.20 25.26 -3.45
N VAL A 450 -2.31 25.69 -2.56
CA VAL A 450 -2.34 27.02 -1.94
C VAL A 450 -1.98 28.08 -2.98
N THR A 451 -0.96 27.83 -3.82
CA THR A 451 -0.66 28.66 -5.00
C THR A 451 -1.86 28.76 -5.93
N SER A 452 -2.56 27.64 -6.17
CA SER A 452 -3.75 27.60 -7.04
C SER A 452 -4.98 28.29 -6.45
N ILE A 453 -5.14 28.33 -5.13
CA ILE A 453 -6.18 29.14 -4.45
C ILE A 453 -5.78 30.64 -4.42
N LEU A 454 -4.49 30.94 -4.38
CA LEU A 454 -3.96 32.31 -4.42
C LEU A 454 -4.17 32.98 -5.78
N VAL A 455 -4.14 32.22 -6.90
CA VAL A 455 -4.38 32.77 -8.24
C VAL A 455 -5.73 33.50 -8.38
N PRO A 456 -6.90 32.90 -8.09
CA PRO A 456 -8.19 33.59 -8.07
C PRO A 456 -8.19 34.89 -7.26
N LEU A 457 -7.59 34.87 -6.07
CA LEU A 457 -7.47 36.03 -5.20
C LEU A 457 -6.67 37.15 -5.89
N LEU A 458 -5.51 36.83 -6.47
CA LEU A 458 -4.66 37.82 -7.14
C LEU A 458 -5.31 38.41 -8.40
N LEU A 459 -5.93 37.58 -9.26
CA LEU A 459 -6.61 38.03 -10.47
C LEU A 459 -7.73 39.04 -10.16
N VAL A 460 -8.54 38.77 -9.13
CA VAL A 460 -9.61 39.66 -8.68
C VAL A 460 -9.04 40.91 -8.00
N CYS A 461 -8.12 40.78 -7.04
CA CYS A 461 -7.58 41.92 -6.28
C CYS A 461 -6.77 42.89 -7.15
N LEU A 462 -6.00 42.39 -8.11
CA LEU A 462 -5.22 43.23 -9.05
C LEU A 462 -6.06 43.75 -10.22
N ARG A 463 -7.30 43.25 -10.37
CA ARG A 463 -8.26 43.57 -11.44
C ARG A 463 -7.67 43.35 -12.84
N THR A 464 -7.18 42.14 -13.09
CA THR A 464 -6.52 41.75 -14.35
C THR A 464 -7.48 41.39 -15.49
N LEU A 465 -8.79 41.43 -15.26
CA LEU A 465 -9.80 40.95 -16.21
C LEU A 465 -10.51 42.12 -16.91
N ARG A 466 -10.61 42.05 -18.24
CA ARG A 466 -11.37 42.98 -19.08
C ARG A 466 -12.81 42.47 -19.29
N SER A 467 -13.71 43.40 -19.58
CA SER A 467 -15.09 43.11 -19.99
C SER A 467 -15.12 42.40 -21.35
N ALA A 468 -16.23 41.73 -21.69
CA ALA A 468 -16.37 40.96 -22.93
C ALA A 468 -16.18 41.81 -24.21
N ASN A 469 -16.34 43.13 -24.12
CA ASN A 469 -16.09 44.08 -25.22
C ASN A 469 -14.61 44.52 -25.32
N GLY A 470 -13.72 44.02 -24.47
CA GLY A 470 -12.28 44.29 -24.49
C GLY A 470 -11.81 45.64 -23.91
N GLU A 471 -12.66 46.68 -23.94
CA GLU A 471 -12.24 48.07 -23.67
C GLU A 471 -12.19 48.47 -22.18
N GLU A 472 -12.99 47.85 -21.30
CA GLU A 472 -13.10 48.26 -19.89
C GLU A 472 -12.66 47.18 -18.89
N ARG A 473 -12.13 47.59 -17.72
CA ARG A 473 -11.81 46.68 -16.60
C ARG A 473 -13.07 46.27 -15.85
N LEU A 474 -13.26 44.98 -15.62
CA LEU A 474 -14.36 44.46 -14.80
C LEU A 474 -14.33 45.06 -13.38
N THR A 475 -15.51 45.23 -12.77
CA THR A 475 -15.60 45.54 -11.34
C THR A 475 -15.18 44.32 -10.51
N THR A 476 -14.70 44.53 -9.28
CA THR A 476 -14.28 43.41 -8.42
C THR A 476 -15.40 42.40 -8.15
N PRO A 477 -16.69 42.77 -7.95
CA PRO A 477 -17.77 41.78 -7.84
C PRO A 477 -18.03 40.96 -9.10
N GLU A 478 -17.86 41.54 -10.30
CA GLU A 478 -18.06 40.84 -11.57
C GLU A 478 -16.89 39.90 -11.87
N ALA A 479 -15.65 40.37 -11.64
CA ALA A 479 -14.45 39.54 -11.71
C ALA A 479 -14.54 38.32 -10.77
N THR A 480 -15.04 38.51 -9.55
CA THR A 480 -15.31 37.42 -8.58
C THR A 480 -16.32 36.42 -9.12
N LYS A 481 -17.46 36.88 -9.66
CA LYS A 481 -18.48 35.99 -10.26
C LYS A 481 -17.91 35.19 -11.43
N TYR A 482 -17.19 35.85 -12.33
CA TYR A 482 -16.58 35.22 -13.51
C TYR A 482 -15.59 34.13 -13.11
N ILE A 483 -14.63 34.43 -12.23
CA ILE A 483 -13.61 33.47 -11.81
C ILE A 483 -14.23 32.27 -11.09
N PHE A 484 -15.20 32.46 -10.18
CA PHE A 484 -15.85 31.32 -9.55
C PHE A 484 -16.71 30.47 -10.51
N SER A 485 -17.38 31.08 -11.50
CA SER A 485 -18.07 30.30 -12.55
C SER A 485 -17.11 29.52 -13.45
N VAL A 486 -15.90 30.05 -13.69
CA VAL A 486 -14.83 29.38 -14.44
C VAL A 486 -14.19 28.23 -13.64
N MET A 487 -14.05 28.39 -12.32
CA MET A 487 -13.51 27.34 -11.45
C MET A 487 -14.46 26.14 -11.35
N PHE A 488 -15.78 26.34 -11.28
CA PHE A 488 -16.76 25.25 -11.18
C PHE A 488 -17.23 24.78 -12.57
N SER A 489 -16.28 24.37 -13.42
CA SER A 489 -16.55 23.94 -14.80
C SER A 489 -17.04 22.47 -14.89
N PRO A 490 -17.74 22.09 -15.98
CA PRO A 490 -18.11 20.69 -16.24
C PRO A 490 -16.90 19.74 -16.23
N THR A 491 -15.76 20.22 -16.73
CA THR A 491 -14.47 19.53 -16.72
C THR A 491 -13.97 19.22 -15.30
N ILE A 492 -14.25 20.07 -14.30
CA ILE A 492 -13.93 19.79 -12.89
C ILE A 492 -14.90 18.75 -12.30
N MET A 493 -16.17 18.73 -12.72
CA MET A 493 -17.10 17.67 -12.33
C MET A 493 -16.70 16.31 -12.93
N LEU A 494 -16.17 16.30 -14.17
CA LEU A 494 -15.60 15.10 -14.81
C LEU A 494 -14.47 14.47 -13.98
N LEU A 495 -13.59 15.29 -13.39
CA LEU A 495 -12.52 14.84 -12.50
C LEU A 495 -13.07 14.18 -11.23
N ILE A 496 -14.08 14.78 -10.60
CA ILE A 496 -14.69 14.25 -9.36
C ILE A 496 -15.43 12.93 -9.64
N GLY A 497 -16.16 12.84 -10.76
CA GLY A 497 -16.77 11.58 -11.20
C GLY A 497 -15.72 10.50 -11.53
N GLY A 498 -14.60 10.89 -12.15
CA GLY A 498 -13.45 10.01 -12.39
C GLY A 498 -12.83 9.47 -11.09
N PHE A 499 -12.56 10.32 -10.11
CA PHE A 499 -12.08 9.91 -8.78
C PHE A 499 -13.11 9.01 -8.06
N THR A 500 -14.41 9.24 -8.25
CA THR A 500 -15.47 8.41 -7.67
C THR A 500 -15.49 7.00 -8.29
N ILE A 501 -15.33 6.89 -9.61
CA ILE A 501 -15.16 5.60 -10.31
C ILE A 501 -13.89 4.88 -9.82
N ALA A 502 -12.75 5.59 -9.79
CA ALA A 502 -11.48 5.03 -9.33
C ALA A 502 -11.53 4.51 -7.89
N SER A 503 -12.16 5.28 -6.99
CA SER A 503 -12.38 4.90 -5.59
C SER A 503 -13.26 3.66 -5.49
N ALA A 504 -14.41 3.62 -6.17
CA ALA A 504 -15.32 2.46 -6.14
C ALA A 504 -14.67 1.17 -6.69
N LEU A 505 -13.87 1.26 -7.76
CA LEU A 505 -13.14 0.12 -8.34
C LEU A 505 -12.09 -0.45 -7.38
N SER A 506 -11.40 0.41 -6.62
CA SER A 506 -10.35 -0.02 -5.68
C SER A 506 -10.93 -0.47 -4.33
N LYS A 507 -11.93 0.23 -3.79
CA LYS A 507 -12.68 -0.13 -2.58
C LYS A 507 -13.31 -1.53 -2.68
N THR A 508 -13.73 -1.93 -3.88
CA THR A 508 -14.32 -3.25 -4.15
C THR A 508 -13.30 -4.28 -4.68
N ALA A 509 -12.00 -3.95 -4.70
CA ALA A 509 -10.88 -4.78 -5.15
C ALA A 509 -11.01 -5.34 -6.59
N ILE A 510 -11.84 -4.72 -7.44
CA ILE A 510 -12.04 -5.12 -8.84
C ILE A 510 -10.73 -4.94 -9.62
N ASP A 511 -9.98 -3.90 -9.30
CA ASP A 511 -8.62 -3.65 -9.79
C ASP A 511 -7.69 -4.85 -9.52
N ARG A 512 -7.60 -5.33 -8.28
CA ARG A 512 -6.75 -6.46 -7.87
C ARG A 512 -7.16 -7.76 -8.56
N VAL A 513 -8.46 -8.02 -8.69
CA VAL A 513 -8.99 -9.19 -9.43
C VAL A 513 -8.66 -9.11 -10.92
N LEU A 514 -8.87 -7.95 -11.55
CA LEU A 514 -8.60 -7.76 -12.97
C LEU A 514 -7.09 -7.86 -13.27
N ILE A 515 -6.26 -7.19 -12.47
CA ILE A 515 -4.80 -7.19 -12.61
C ILE A 515 -4.24 -8.61 -12.43
N THR A 516 -4.57 -9.32 -11.35
CA THR A 516 -4.04 -10.67 -11.11
C THR A 516 -4.51 -11.67 -12.17
N LYS A 517 -5.71 -11.48 -12.73
CA LYS A 517 -6.22 -12.28 -13.85
C LYS A 517 -5.44 -12.02 -15.14
N VAL A 518 -5.21 -10.77 -15.53
CA VAL A 518 -4.37 -10.42 -16.70
C VAL A 518 -2.94 -10.96 -16.51
N LEU A 519 -2.37 -10.75 -15.33
CA LEU A 519 -1.02 -11.16 -14.96
C LEU A 519 -0.83 -12.69 -14.96
N SER A 520 -1.90 -13.48 -14.72
CA SER A 520 -1.84 -14.94 -14.79
C SER A 520 -1.54 -15.50 -16.20
N PHE A 521 -1.69 -14.68 -17.25
CA PHE A 521 -1.31 -15.03 -18.63
C PHE A 521 0.16 -14.74 -18.96
N ALA A 522 0.92 -14.10 -18.07
CA ALA A 522 2.28 -13.61 -18.35
C ALA A 522 3.35 -14.69 -18.57
N GLY A 523 3.06 -15.95 -18.26
CA GLY A 523 4.00 -17.07 -18.36
C GLY A 523 5.16 -16.97 -17.37
N THR A 524 6.35 -17.45 -17.76
CA THR A 524 7.54 -17.56 -16.89
C THR A 524 8.77 -16.79 -17.39
N ARG A 525 8.75 -16.29 -18.63
CA ARG A 525 9.90 -15.62 -19.27
C ARG A 525 9.98 -14.14 -18.83
N PRO A 526 11.13 -13.64 -18.32
CA PRO A 526 11.26 -12.26 -17.83
C PRO A 526 10.85 -11.18 -18.82
N SER A 527 11.13 -11.35 -20.12
CA SER A 527 10.73 -10.38 -21.15
C SER A 527 9.21 -10.28 -21.35
N VAL A 528 8.49 -11.40 -21.22
CA VAL A 528 7.01 -11.45 -21.34
C VAL A 528 6.35 -10.98 -20.04
N VAL A 529 6.91 -11.38 -18.90
CA VAL A 529 6.46 -10.92 -17.58
C VAL A 529 6.63 -9.40 -17.44
N LEU A 530 7.75 -8.84 -17.89
CA LEU A 530 7.97 -7.38 -17.95
C LEU A 530 6.89 -6.67 -18.77
N LEU A 531 6.60 -7.17 -19.99
CA LEU A 531 5.57 -6.58 -20.85
C LEU A 531 4.17 -6.69 -20.24
N ALA A 532 3.86 -7.83 -19.59
CA ALA A 532 2.59 -8.02 -18.91
C ALA A 532 2.41 -7.03 -17.74
N PHE A 533 3.44 -6.81 -16.92
CA PHE A 533 3.41 -5.80 -15.86
C PHE A 533 3.34 -4.36 -16.40
N MET A 534 4.00 -4.04 -17.52
CA MET A 534 3.87 -2.73 -18.17
C MET A 534 2.44 -2.50 -18.69
N PHE A 535 1.86 -3.49 -19.37
CA PHE A 535 0.47 -3.41 -19.85
C PHE A 535 -0.52 -3.27 -18.69
N VAL A 536 -0.34 -4.06 -17.62
CA VAL A 536 -1.10 -3.97 -16.36
C VAL A 536 -0.99 -2.58 -15.74
N ALA A 537 0.22 -2.03 -15.61
CA ALA A 537 0.45 -0.72 -14.98
C ALA A 537 -0.17 0.41 -15.81
N CYS A 538 -0.03 0.38 -17.14
CA CYS A 538 -0.71 1.31 -18.05
C CYS A 538 -2.23 1.23 -17.89
N PHE A 539 -2.81 0.03 -17.97
CA PHE A 539 -4.26 -0.15 -17.87
C PHE A 539 -4.80 0.28 -16.50
N ALA A 540 -4.10 -0.03 -15.41
CA ALA A 540 -4.48 0.41 -14.08
C ALA A 540 -4.40 1.95 -13.93
N SER A 541 -3.36 2.59 -14.47
CA SER A 541 -3.25 4.06 -14.42
C SER A 541 -4.35 4.75 -15.22
N MET A 542 -4.72 4.18 -16.39
CA MET A 542 -5.77 4.69 -17.28
C MET A 542 -7.15 4.85 -16.62
N TRP A 543 -7.46 4.03 -15.60
CA TRP A 543 -8.79 3.99 -14.95
C TRP A 543 -8.80 4.33 -13.46
N ILE A 544 -7.65 4.23 -12.77
CA ILE A 544 -7.56 4.50 -11.32
C ILE A 544 -6.91 5.88 -11.10
N SER A 545 -5.57 5.95 -11.13
CA SER A 545 -4.78 7.19 -11.17
C SER A 545 -3.30 6.87 -11.25
N ASN A 546 -2.50 7.85 -11.68
CA ASN A 546 -1.02 7.79 -11.63
C ASN A 546 -0.42 7.73 -10.20
N VAL A 547 -1.24 7.77 -9.14
CA VAL A 547 -0.78 7.67 -7.74
C VAL A 547 -1.05 6.27 -7.18
N ALA A 548 -2.28 5.77 -7.36
CA ALA A 548 -2.69 4.48 -6.84
C ALA A 548 -2.18 3.31 -7.70
N ALA A 549 -2.28 3.41 -9.03
CA ALA A 549 -1.95 2.30 -9.93
C ALA A 549 -0.49 1.80 -9.83
N PRO A 550 0.55 2.65 -9.76
CA PRO A 550 1.91 2.18 -9.51
C PRO A 550 2.02 1.45 -8.17
N THR A 551 1.44 2.02 -7.11
CA THR A 551 1.49 1.51 -5.73
C THR A 551 0.84 0.12 -5.60
N LEU A 552 -0.28 -0.09 -6.29
CA LEU A 552 -0.92 -1.41 -6.41
C LEU A 552 -0.03 -2.40 -7.19
N CYS A 553 0.58 -1.97 -8.30
CA CYS A 553 1.49 -2.81 -9.08
C CYS A 553 2.77 -3.18 -8.30
N PHE A 554 3.33 -2.27 -7.50
CA PHE A 554 4.48 -2.54 -6.63
C PHE A 554 4.14 -3.58 -5.55
N SER A 555 2.98 -3.42 -4.90
CA SER A 555 2.44 -4.41 -3.94
C SER A 555 2.29 -5.81 -4.56
N LEU A 556 1.99 -5.90 -5.85
CA LEU A 556 1.80 -7.17 -6.57
C LEU A 556 3.11 -7.80 -7.11
N ILE A 557 4.19 -7.03 -7.30
CA ILE A 557 5.51 -7.60 -7.64
C ILE A 557 6.33 -8.01 -6.42
N GLN A 558 6.02 -7.53 -5.21
CA GLN A 558 6.75 -7.89 -3.98
C GLN A 558 6.98 -9.41 -3.79
N PRO A 559 6.00 -10.31 -4.05
CA PRO A 559 6.22 -11.76 -4.03
C PRO A 559 7.20 -12.28 -5.10
N ILE A 560 7.34 -11.59 -6.24
CA ILE A 560 8.35 -11.91 -7.26
C ILE A 560 9.71 -11.39 -6.81
N LEU A 561 9.81 -10.14 -6.37
CA LEU A 561 11.06 -9.49 -5.96
C LEU A 561 11.81 -10.34 -4.92
N ARG A 562 11.11 -10.81 -3.88
CA ARG A 562 11.63 -11.73 -2.84
C ARG A 562 12.10 -13.11 -3.32
N THR A 563 11.81 -13.48 -4.57
CA THR A 563 12.27 -14.74 -5.19
C THR A 563 13.41 -14.56 -6.19
N LEU A 564 13.81 -13.32 -6.49
CA LEU A 564 14.95 -13.04 -7.37
C LEU A 564 16.27 -13.20 -6.60
N PRO A 565 17.37 -13.60 -7.29
CA PRO A 565 18.68 -13.59 -6.66
C PRO A 565 19.10 -12.14 -6.34
N PRO A 566 19.81 -11.91 -5.22
CA PRO A 566 20.27 -10.57 -4.85
C PRO A 566 21.18 -10.00 -5.95
N LYS A 567 21.05 -8.69 -6.22
CA LYS A 567 21.69 -7.97 -7.34
C LYS A 567 21.19 -8.36 -8.75
N SER A 568 20.04 -9.02 -8.88
CA SER A 568 19.38 -9.20 -10.18
C SER A 568 19.05 -7.86 -10.86
N SER A 569 19.44 -7.69 -12.13
CA SER A 569 19.05 -6.52 -12.93
C SER A 569 17.56 -6.48 -13.26
N PHE A 570 16.83 -7.58 -13.03
CA PHE A 570 15.39 -7.64 -13.29
C PHE A 570 14.56 -6.84 -12.28
N ALA A 571 14.98 -6.76 -11.00
CA ALA A 571 14.26 -6.01 -9.97
C ALA A 571 14.14 -4.49 -10.30
N PRO A 572 15.24 -3.73 -10.50
CA PRO A 572 15.15 -2.33 -10.93
C PRO A 572 14.45 -2.17 -12.27
N CYS A 573 14.71 -3.08 -13.23
CA CYS A 573 14.06 -3.06 -14.54
C CYS A 573 12.53 -3.13 -14.43
N LEU A 574 12.01 -4.02 -13.58
CA LEU A 574 10.57 -4.22 -13.38
C LEU A 574 9.91 -3.03 -12.66
N ILE A 575 10.56 -2.50 -11.62
CA ILE A 575 10.05 -1.34 -10.87
C ILE A 575 10.01 -0.09 -11.78
N LEU A 576 11.08 0.17 -12.53
CA LEU A 576 11.12 1.28 -13.47
C LEU A 576 10.13 1.09 -14.62
N ALA A 577 9.98 -0.13 -15.15
CA ALA A 577 9.01 -0.45 -16.20
C ALA A 577 7.57 -0.11 -15.79
N ILE A 578 7.19 -0.40 -14.54
CA ILE A 578 5.87 -0.07 -13.99
C ILE A 578 5.68 1.45 -13.89
N ALA A 579 6.68 2.20 -13.42
CA ALA A 579 6.60 3.66 -13.37
C ALA A 579 6.45 4.30 -14.76
N LEU A 580 7.33 3.93 -15.71
CA LEU A 580 7.29 4.44 -17.07
C LEU A 580 5.96 4.08 -17.76
N ALA A 581 5.49 2.85 -17.61
CA ALA A 581 4.22 2.42 -18.20
C ALA A 581 2.98 3.05 -17.52
N ALA A 582 3.03 3.36 -16.22
CA ALA A 582 1.97 4.10 -15.54
C ALA A 582 1.89 5.56 -16.01
N ASN A 583 3.03 6.24 -16.25
CA ASN A 583 3.02 7.58 -16.87
C ASN A 583 2.37 7.57 -18.27
N ILE A 584 2.56 6.50 -19.05
CA ILE A 584 1.89 6.28 -20.34
C ILE A 584 0.40 5.92 -20.16
N GLY A 585 0.05 5.11 -19.16
CA GLY A 585 -1.35 4.92 -18.75
C GLY A 585 -2.03 6.26 -18.45
N GLY A 586 -1.28 7.14 -17.79
CA GLY A 586 -1.63 8.52 -17.48
C GLY A 586 -2.17 9.32 -18.65
N GLN A 587 -1.52 9.27 -19.81
CA GLN A 587 -1.95 10.02 -21.01
C GLN A 587 -3.12 9.34 -21.77
N SER A 588 -3.45 8.09 -21.42
CA SER A 588 -4.31 7.23 -22.25
C SER A 588 -5.81 7.48 -22.12
N SER A 589 -6.25 8.25 -21.12
CA SER A 589 -7.66 8.49 -20.78
C SER A 589 -7.85 9.90 -20.20
N PRO A 590 -8.91 10.66 -20.56
CA PRO A 590 -9.12 12.03 -20.08
C PRO A 590 -9.09 12.19 -18.56
N ILE A 591 -9.63 11.22 -17.80
CA ILE A 591 -9.70 11.26 -16.33
C ILE A 591 -8.46 10.70 -15.62
N SER A 592 -7.58 9.99 -16.34
CA SER A 592 -6.44 9.28 -15.74
C SER A 592 -5.41 10.23 -15.10
N SER A 593 -5.25 11.42 -15.68
CA SER A 593 -4.30 12.43 -15.24
C SER A 593 -4.84 13.85 -15.32
N PRO A 594 -4.52 14.73 -14.37
CA PRO A 594 -4.98 16.12 -14.39
C PRO A 594 -4.48 16.90 -15.61
N GLN A 595 -3.29 16.59 -16.14
CA GLN A 595 -2.77 17.24 -17.35
C GLN A 595 -3.65 17.05 -18.58
N ASN A 596 -4.32 15.89 -18.73
CA ASN A 596 -5.23 15.60 -19.84
C ASN A 596 -6.51 16.42 -19.71
N LEU A 597 -7.01 16.51 -18.48
CA LEU A 597 -8.19 17.27 -18.11
C LEU A 597 -8.01 18.78 -18.36
N ILE A 598 -6.83 19.32 -18.00
CA ILE A 598 -6.45 20.71 -18.27
C ILE A 598 -6.35 20.97 -19.78
N ALA A 599 -5.78 20.03 -20.55
CA ALA A 599 -5.76 20.12 -22.01
C ALA A 599 -7.19 20.14 -22.59
N LEU A 600 -8.07 19.24 -22.14
CA LEU A 600 -9.46 19.16 -22.59
C LEU A 600 -10.27 20.43 -22.25
N ALA A 601 -10.04 21.06 -21.10
CA ALA A 601 -10.69 22.30 -20.67
C ALA A 601 -10.35 23.54 -21.55
N GLU A 602 -9.24 23.49 -22.28
CA GLU A 602 -8.82 24.57 -23.19
C GLU A 602 -9.02 24.27 -24.68
N MET A 603 -9.42 23.05 -25.05
CA MET A 603 -9.86 22.76 -26.42
C MET A 603 -11.17 23.48 -26.74
N ASP A 604 -11.31 23.96 -27.97
CA ASP A 604 -12.53 24.62 -28.46
C ASP A 604 -12.77 24.26 -29.95
N PRO A 605 -13.79 23.44 -30.27
CA PRO A 605 -14.65 22.70 -29.34
C PRO A 605 -13.87 21.64 -28.54
N GLN A 606 -14.43 21.18 -27.42
CA GLN A 606 -13.84 20.10 -26.62
C GLN A 606 -13.88 18.75 -27.35
N LEU A 607 -12.98 17.83 -26.98
CA LEU A 607 -12.75 16.59 -27.70
C LEU A 607 -13.48 15.40 -27.05
N ASP A 608 -14.44 14.81 -27.76
CA ASP A 608 -15.17 13.62 -27.29
C ASP A 608 -14.20 12.49 -26.89
N TRP A 609 -14.58 11.74 -25.84
CA TRP A 609 -13.82 10.58 -25.35
C TRP A 609 -13.49 9.56 -26.45
N GLY A 610 -14.40 9.35 -27.40
CA GLY A 610 -14.17 8.49 -28.56
C GLY A 610 -13.00 8.96 -29.42
N LYS A 611 -12.96 10.26 -29.76
CA LYS A 611 -11.85 10.88 -30.51
C LYS A 611 -10.54 10.82 -29.72
N TRP A 612 -10.58 11.10 -28.41
CA TRP A 612 -9.41 10.96 -27.53
C TRP A 612 -8.83 9.55 -27.58
N PHE A 613 -9.64 8.51 -27.41
CA PHE A 613 -9.17 7.12 -27.40
C PHE A 613 -8.62 6.64 -28.74
N ILE A 614 -9.17 7.08 -29.88
CA ILE A 614 -8.67 6.72 -31.21
C ILE A 614 -7.21 7.19 -31.40
N VAL A 615 -6.81 8.31 -30.81
CA VAL A 615 -5.43 8.81 -30.87
C VAL A 615 -4.57 8.27 -29.72
N ALA A 616 -5.06 8.37 -28.48
CA ALA A 616 -4.27 8.09 -27.28
C ALA A 616 -3.92 6.60 -27.12
N LEU A 617 -4.83 5.67 -27.46
CA LEU A 617 -4.58 4.25 -27.27
C LEU A 617 -3.48 3.70 -28.21
N PRO A 618 -3.46 4.00 -29.53
CA PRO A 618 -2.32 3.63 -30.38
C PRO A 618 -1.00 4.27 -29.96
N VAL A 619 -1.00 5.57 -29.61
CA VAL A 619 0.17 6.32 -29.15
C VAL A 619 0.78 5.67 -27.89
N SER A 620 -0.06 5.33 -26.92
CA SER A 620 0.37 4.66 -25.69
C SER A 620 0.82 3.21 -25.92
N ALA A 621 0.13 2.44 -26.75
CA ALA A 621 0.51 1.07 -27.09
C ALA A 621 1.89 1.01 -27.78
N ILE A 622 2.15 1.91 -28.74
CA ILE A 622 3.44 2.02 -29.41
C ILE A 622 4.52 2.49 -28.43
N SER A 623 4.22 3.48 -27.57
CA SER A 623 5.15 3.95 -26.54
C SER A 623 5.58 2.82 -25.60
N ILE A 624 4.64 2.01 -25.11
CA ILE A 624 4.93 0.86 -24.22
C ILE A 624 5.82 -0.18 -24.90
N LEU A 625 5.54 -0.52 -26.17
CA LEU A 625 6.36 -1.48 -26.91
C LEU A 625 7.79 -0.98 -27.14
N LEU A 626 7.98 0.31 -27.38
CA LEU A 626 9.31 0.90 -27.57
C LEU A 626 10.06 1.09 -26.24
N ILE A 627 9.39 1.48 -25.15
CA ILE A 627 9.98 1.52 -23.80
C ILE A 627 10.38 0.10 -23.36
N TRP A 628 9.52 -0.90 -23.59
CA TRP A 628 9.81 -2.31 -23.31
C TRP A 628 11.07 -2.76 -24.06
N ALA A 629 11.17 -2.49 -25.37
CA ALA A 629 12.35 -2.80 -26.17
C ALA A 629 13.61 -2.11 -25.63
N LEU A 630 13.52 -0.84 -25.21
CA LEU A 630 14.63 -0.11 -24.59
C LEU A 630 15.10 -0.75 -23.28
N LEU A 631 14.17 -1.15 -22.40
CA LEU A 631 14.48 -1.78 -21.13
C LEU A 631 15.07 -3.19 -21.33
N LEU A 632 14.61 -3.95 -22.33
CA LEU A 632 15.25 -5.22 -22.74
C LEU A 632 16.72 -5.01 -23.15
N VAL A 633 17.02 -3.96 -23.92
CA VAL A 633 18.39 -3.65 -24.36
C VAL A 633 19.28 -3.18 -23.20
N SER A 634 18.75 -2.32 -22.32
CA SER A 634 19.53 -1.68 -21.24
C SER A 634 19.79 -2.58 -20.03
N TYR A 635 18.79 -3.34 -19.57
CA TYR A 635 18.90 -4.20 -18.38
C TYR A 635 19.13 -5.69 -18.67
N ARG A 636 18.87 -6.14 -19.91
CA ARG A 636 18.99 -7.54 -20.36
C ARG A 636 18.33 -8.56 -19.39
N PRO A 637 17.04 -8.38 -19.06
CA PRO A 637 16.38 -8.97 -17.89
C PRO A 637 16.27 -10.51 -17.84
N ALA A 638 16.63 -11.21 -18.91
CA ALA A 638 16.61 -12.68 -18.93
C ALA A 638 17.87 -13.33 -18.30
N ARG A 639 18.97 -12.58 -18.16
CA ARG A 639 20.28 -13.14 -17.80
C ARG A 639 20.51 -13.17 -16.28
N SER A 640 20.88 -14.34 -15.75
CA SER A 640 21.33 -14.50 -14.36
C SER A 640 22.53 -13.60 -14.02
N PRO A 641 22.64 -13.05 -12.78
CA PRO A 641 23.80 -12.26 -12.34
C PRO A 641 25.15 -12.97 -12.53
N ASP A 642 25.19 -14.27 -12.26
CA ASP A 642 26.39 -15.11 -12.38
C ASP A 642 26.67 -15.55 -13.83
N GLY A 643 25.81 -15.15 -14.79
CA GLY A 643 25.95 -15.45 -16.22
C GLY A 643 25.51 -16.86 -16.63
N GLU A 644 25.35 -17.80 -15.69
CA GLU A 644 24.79 -19.13 -15.94
C GLU A 644 23.27 -19.15 -15.71
N GLY A 645 22.52 -19.56 -16.75
CA GLY A 645 21.06 -19.73 -16.70
C GLY A 645 20.22 -18.51 -17.09
N GLU A 646 18.97 -18.79 -17.51
CA GLU A 646 17.90 -17.80 -17.62
C GLU A 646 17.13 -17.72 -16.29
N ILE A 647 16.64 -16.53 -15.94
CA ILE A 647 15.81 -16.34 -14.73
C ILE A 647 14.39 -16.82 -15.03
N GLU A 648 13.98 -17.99 -14.50
CA GLU A 648 12.58 -18.43 -14.58
C GLU A 648 11.73 -17.80 -13.47
N ILE A 649 10.75 -16.98 -13.86
CA ILE A 649 9.80 -16.38 -12.91
C ILE A 649 8.64 -17.34 -12.67
N ARG A 650 8.28 -17.57 -11.40
CA ARG A 650 7.10 -18.36 -11.05
C ARG A 650 5.83 -17.57 -11.39
N ALA A 651 5.05 -18.07 -12.34
CA ALA A 651 3.80 -17.44 -12.76
C ALA A 651 2.83 -17.26 -11.57
N ILE A 652 2.34 -16.03 -11.39
CA ILE A 652 1.32 -15.72 -10.38
C ILE A 652 0.01 -16.40 -10.78
N ARG A 653 -0.58 -17.15 -9.84
CA ARG A 653 -1.91 -17.74 -10.02
C ARG A 653 -2.95 -16.63 -9.83
N GLY A 654 -3.75 -16.36 -10.85
CA GLY A 654 -4.90 -15.47 -10.72
C GLY A 654 -5.90 -16.02 -9.70
N THR A 655 -6.59 -15.13 -8.99
CA THR A 655 -7.63 -15.50 -8.02
C THR A 655 -8.77 -16.26 -8.71
N LYS A 656 -9.44 -17.13 -7.96
CA LYS A 656 -10.58 -17.92 -8.43
C LYS A 656 -11.88 -17.59 -7.69
N GLU A 657 -11.92 -16.46 -6.99
CA GLU A 657 -13.15 -15.92 -6.45
C GLU A 657 -14.17 -15.62 -7.56
N LYS A 658 -15.45 -15.72 -7.20
CA LYS A 658 -16.57 -15.25 -8.02
C LYS A 658 -16.74 -13.75 -7.76
N PHE A 659 -17.22 -13.01 -8.75
CA PHE A 659 -17.57 -11.60 -8.55
C PHE A 659 -18.73 -11.47 -7.57
N THR A 660 -18.57 -10.63 -6.55
CA THR A 660 -19.60 -10.32 -5.54
C THR A 660 -20.69 -9.41 -6.13
N THR A 661 -21.92 -9.46 -5.62
CA THR A 661 -23.03 -8.59 -6.07
C THR A 661 -22.66 -7.10 -6.05
N LYS A 662 -21.98 -6.63 -4.99
CA LYS A 662 -21.42 -5.28 -4.87
C LYS A 662 -20.45 -4.93 -6.02
N GLN A 663 -19.61 -5.88 -6.46
CA GLN A 663 -18.68 -5.69 -7.59
C GLN A 663 -19.39 -5.67 -8.94
N TYR A 664 -20.41 -6.52 -9.14
CA TYR A 664 -21.23 -6.48 -10.36
C TYR A 664 -21.94 -5.14 -10.51
N TRP A 665 -22.48 -4.58 -9.43
CA TRP A 665 -23.08 -3.25 -9.43
C TRP A 665 -22.10 -2.16 -9.86
N VAL A 666 -20.88 -2.12 -9.28
CA VAL A 666 -19.83 -1.18 -9.68
C VAL A 666 -19.47 -1.33 -11.16
N CYS A 667 -19.24 -2.56 -11.64
CA CYS A 667 -18.98 -2.81 -13.06
C CYS A 667 -20.10 -2.30 -13.98
N ILE A 668 -21.37 -2.51 -13.61
CA ILE A 668 -22.53 -2.07 -14.40
C ILE A 668 -22.58 -0.54 -14.48
N ILE A 669 -22.47 0.16 -13.35
CA ILE A 669 -22.48 1.63 -13.33
C ILE A 669 -21.30 2.20 -14.12
N CYS A 670 -20.09 1.67 -13.95
CA CYS A 670 -18.91 2.12 -14.71
C CYS A 670 -19.09 1.93 -16.23
N VAL A 671 -19.61 0.79 -16.68
CA VAL A 671 -19.87 0.53 -18.11
C VAL A 671 -20.97 1.45 -18.65
N ILE A 672 -22.01 1.74 -17.87
CA ILE A 672 -23.06 2.71 -18.24
C ILE A 672 -22.48 4.12 -18.36
N THR A 673 -21.69 4.60 -17.38
CA THR A 673 -21.09 5.94 -17.44
C THR A 673 -20.14 6.10 -18.63
N ILE A 674 -19.28 5.11 -18.89
CA ILE A 674 -18.39 5.11 -20.07
C ILE A 674 -19.20 5.07 -21.37
N GLY A 675 -20.29 4.29 -21.43
CA GLY A 675 -21.21 4.27 -22.56
C GLY A 675 -21.86 5.64 -22.81
N LEU A 676 -22.30 6.33 -21.75
CA LEU A 676 -22.88 7.66 -21.84
C LEU A 676 -21.89 8.70 -22.37
N TRP A 677 -20.62 8.69 -21.93
CA TRP A 677 -19.56 9.55 -22.50
C TRP A 677 -19.23 9.22 -23.97
N ILE A 678 -19.37 7.96 -24.40
CA ILE A 678 -19.15 7.58 -25.81
C ILE A 678 -20.31 8.04 -26.72
N PHE A 679 -21.54 8.13 -26.19
CA PHE A 679 -22.73 8.57 -26.93
C PHE A 679 -23.18 10.00 -26.58
N GLU A 680 -22.34 10.78 -25.90
CA GLU A 680 -22.64 12.11 -25.36
C GLU A 680 -23.31 13.04 -26.36
N HIS A 681 -22.75 13.19 -27.57
CA HIS A 681 -23.28 14.09 -28.60
C HIS A 681 -24.69 13.71 -29.12
N TYR A 682 -25.15 12.47 -28.91
CA TYR A 682 -26.53 12.05 -29.19
C TYR A 682 -27.48 12.28 -27.99
N LEU A 683 -26.93 12.56 -26.81
CA LEU A 683 -27.63 12.71 -25.54
C LEU A 683 -27.57 14.14 -24.97
N GLU A 684 -26.73 15.00 -25.55
CA GLU A 684 -26.57 16.43 -25.26
C GLU A 684 -27.91 17.18 -25.03
N PRO A 685 -29.00 16.96 -25.81
CA PRO A 685 -30.28 17.67 -25.59
C PRO A 685 -31.06 17.20 -24.34
N ILE A 686 -30.63 16.12 -23.67
CA ILE A 686 -31.33 15.49 -22.54
C ILE A 686 -30.46 15.52 -21.27
N VAL A 687 -29.16 15.21 -21.42
CA VAL A 687 -28.21 15.05 -20.32
C VAL A 687 -27.27 16.26 -20.20
N GLY A 688 -27.09 17.02 -21.28
CA GLY A 688 -26.07 18.07 -21.37
C GLY A 688 -24.66 17.50 -21.56
N ASP A 689 -23.70 18.25 -21.04
CA ASP A 689 -22.24 18.03 -21.08
C ASP A 689 -21.80 16.81 -20.23
N MET A 690 -20.71 16.14 -20.62
CA MET A 690 -20.00 15.08 -19.88
C MET A 690 -19.79 15.34 -18.39
N GLY A 691 -19.69 16.61 -17.96
CA GLY A 691 -19.66 16.99 -16.55
C GLY A 691 -20.93 16.60 -15.78
N ILE A 692 -22.11 16.59 -16.40
CA ILE A 692 -23.35 16.09 -15.78
C ILE A 692 -23.37 14.56 -15.77
N ILE A 693 -22.91 13.90 -16.84
CA ILE A 693 -22.75 12.44 -16.88
C ILE A 693 -21.86 11.95 -15.73
N ALA A 694 -20.82 12.72 -15.37
CA ALA A 694 -19.91 12.43 -14.27
C ALA A 694 -20.57 12.44 -12.87
N ILE A 695 -21.76 13.04 -12.70
CA ILE A 695 -22.51 13.05 -11.43
C ILE A 695 -23.19 11.69 -11.18
N ILE A 696 -23.52 10.94 -12.24
CA ILE A 696 -24.22 9.64 -12.16
C ILE A 696 -23.49 8.62 -11.26
N PRO A 697 -22.19 8.32 -11.43
CA PRO A 697 -21.48 7.41 -10.53
C PRO A 697 -21.38 7.94 -9.09
N ILE A 698 -21.33 9.27 -8.89
CA ILE A 698 -21.33 9.88 -7.54
C ILE A 698 -22.63 9.53 -6.83
N VAL A 699 -23.78 9.88 -7.43
CA VAL A 699 -25.09 9.56 -6.86
C VAL A 699 -25.26 8.06 -6.68
N ALA A 700 -24.86 7.24 -7.66
CA ALA A 700 -25.03 5.79 -7.61
C ALA A 700 -24.21 5.11 -6.49
N PHE A 701 -22.93 5.47 -6.30
CA PHE A 701 -22.07 4.77 -5.33
C PHE A 701 -22.24 5.26 -3.89
N PHE A 702 -22.52 6.55 -3.67
CA PHE A 702 -22.82 7.07 -2.34
C PHE A 702 -24.24 6.73 -1.87
N SER A 703 -25.25 6.66 -2.76
CA SER A 703 -26.62 6.26 -2.35
C SER A 703 -26.77 4.75 -2.08
N THR A 704 -25.91 3.92 -2.66
CA THR A 704 -25.91 2.45 -2.43
C THR A 704 -24.94 1.99 -1.34
N GLY A 705 -24.28 2.91 -0.64
CA GLY A 705 -23.34 2.59 0.44
C GLY A 705 -22.05 1.89 0.00
N VAL A 706 -21.77 1.87 -1.31
CA VAL A 706 -20.52 1.33 -1.87
C VAL A 706 -19.33 2.23 -1.52
N LEU A 707 -19.56 3.54 -1.45
CA LEU A 707 -18.62 4.51 -0.89
C LEU A 707 -19.23 5.17 0.35
N LYS A 708 -18.43 5.32 1.40
CA LYS A 708 -18.80 6.01 2.64
C LYS A 708 -18.23 7.44 2.66
N LYS A 709 -18.63 8.26 3.63
CA LYS A 709 -18.19 9.66 3.77
C LYS A 709 -16.65 9.79 3.79
N GLU A 710 -15.99 8.83 4.41
CA GLU A 710 -14.53 8.76 4.56
C GLU A 710 -13.84 8.58 3.19
N ASP A 711 -14.48 7.88 2.26
CA ASP A 711 -13.97 7.71 0.90
C ASP A 711 -14.01 9.03 0.11
N PHE A 712 -15.02 9.88 0.32
CA PHE A 712 -15.11 11.23 -0.25
C PHE A 712 -14.04 12.17 0.36
N GLU A 713 -13.78 12.05 1.66
CA GLU A 713 -12.70 12.79 2.34
C GLU A 713 -11.31 12.34 1.86
N SER A 714 -11.16 11.10 1.40
CA SER A 714 -9.92 10.56 0.80
C SER A 714 -9.63 11.02 -0.65
N PHE A 715 -10.58 11.69 -1.33
CA PHE A 715 -10.38 12.15 -2.71
C PHE A 715 -9.21 13.16 -2.80
N LEU A 716 -8.59 13.26 -3.98
CA LEU A 716 -7.42 14.11 -4.22
C LEU A 716 -7.83 15.60 -4.35
N TRP A 717 -8.42 16.18 -3.31
CA TRP A 717 -8.89 17.58 -3.28
C TRP A 717 -7.80 18.58 -3.65
N THR A 718 -6.56 18.35 -3.23
CA THR A 718 -5.35 19.07 -3.65
C THR A 718 -5.25 19.23 -5.17
N VAL A 719 -5.59 18.18 -5.91
CA VAL A 719 -5.57 18.13 -7.39
C VAL A 719 -6.77 18.85 -8.00
N VAL A 720 -7.96 18.75 -7.37
CA VAL A 720 -9.16 19.49 -7.80
C VAL A 720 -8.91 21.01 -7.68
N PHE A 721 -8.38 21.47 -6.54
CA PHE A 721 -8.00 22.88 -6.36
C PHE A 721 -6.85 23.32 -7.28
N LEU A 722 -5.88 22.43 -7.55
CA LEU A 722 -4.81 22.70 -8.52
C LEU A 722 -5.37 22.93 -9.93
N ALA A 723 -6.29 22.08 -10.39
CA ALA A 723 -6.97 22.23 -11.68
C ALA A 723 -7.86 23.48 -11.74
N MET A 724 -8.68 23.74 -10.71
CA MET A 724 -9.52 24.96 -10.66
C MET A 724 -8.70 26.25 -10.74
N GLY A 725 -7.58 26.34 -10.00
CA GLY A 725 -6.69 27.50 -10.07
C GLY A 725 -5.94 27.61 -11.40
N GLY A 726 -5.63 26.48 -12.05
CA GLY A 726 -5.04 26.44 -13.38
C GLY A 726 -6.00 26.96 -14.46
N ILE A 727 -7.26 26.52 -14.46
CA ILE A 727 -8.30 27.01 -15.38
C ILE A 727 -8.56 28.51 -15.12
N ALA A 728 -8.61 28.94 -13.85
CA ALA A 728 -8.72 30.35 -13.49
C ALA A 728 -7.53 31.18 -14.01
N LEU A 729 -6.29 30.65 -13.96
CA LEU A 729 -5.13 31.31 -14.56
C LEU A 729 -5.24 31.39 -16.08
N GLY A 730 -5.61 30.30 -16.75
CA GLY A 730 -5.78 30.23 -18.20
C GLY A 730 -6.77 31.28 -18.71
N LYS A 731 -8.00 31.28 -18.18
CA LYS A 731 -8.99 32.31 -18.55
C LYS A 731 -8.56 33.71 -18.08
N GLY A 732 -7.83 33.84 -16.97
CA GLY A 732 -7.25 35.11 -16.55
C GLY A 732 -6.29 35.70 -17.59
N VAL A 733 -5.38 34.85 -18.08
CA VAL A 733 -4.39 35.19 -19.12
C VAL A 733 -5.08 35.57 -20.43
N THR A 734 -6.07 34.80 -20.91
CA THR A 734 -6.84 35.13 -22.13
C THR A 734 -7.64 36.43 -22.03
N ASN A 735 -8.35 36.68 -20.91
CA ASN A 735 -9.17 37.89 -20.74
C ASN A 735 -8.37 39.16 -20.37
N SER A 736 -7.09 39.03 -20.02
CA SER A 736 -6.26 40.18 -19.64
C SER A 736 -5.71 41.00 -20.81
N GLY A 737 -5.79 40.47 -22.04
CA GLY A 737 -5.09 41.00 -23.21
C GLY A 737 -3.66 40.48 -23.37
N LEU A 738 -3.12 39.70 -22.43
CA LEU A 738 -1.72 39.26 -22.42
C LEU A 738 -1.37 38.37 -23.63
N LEU A 739 -2.25 37.43 -24.01
CA LEU A 739 -2.00 36.53 -25.14
C LEU A 739 -1.92 37.28 -26.47
N GLN A 740 -2.80 38.25 -26.70
CA GLN A 740 -2.85 39.07 -27.92
C GLN A 740 -1.59 39.95 -28.09
N ILE A 741 -0.84 40.20 -27.03
CA ILE A 741 0.42 40.97 -27.07
C ILE A 741 1.63 40.03 -27.16
N MET A 742 1.54 38.83 -26.59
CA MET A 742 2.53 37.77 -26.81
C MET A 742 2.48 37.22 -28.24
N ASP A 743 1.31 37.20 -28.87
CA ASP A 743 1.07 36.80 -30.26
C ASP A 743 2.06 37.46 -31.24
N ASP A 744 2.22 38.78 -31.15
CA ASP A 744 3.11 39.54 -32.05
C ASP A 744 4.59 39.14 -31.92
N GLY A 745 5.01 38.63 -30.74
CA GLY A 745 6.33 38.03 -30.52
C GLY A 745 6.41 36.56 -30.97
N ILE A 746 5.34 35.80 -30.75
CA ILE A 746 5.22 34.38 -31.11
C ILE A 746 5.19 34.22 -32.65
N ARG A 747 4.39 35.02 -33.37
CA ARG A 747 4.34 35.05 -34.85
C ARG A 747 5.73 35.29 -35.43
N ARG A 748 6.47 36.29 -34.93
CA ARG A 748 7.83 36.61 -35.40
C ARG A 748 8.85 35.47 -35.18
N LEU A 749 8.59 34.55 -34.25
CA LEU A 749 9.40 33.36 -34.01
C LEU A 749 9.01 32.15 -34.89
N ILE A 750 7.82 32.20 -35.48
CA ILE A 750 7.15 31.07 -36.15
C ILE A 750 6.98 31.30 -37.66
N ASP A 751 6.93 32.54 -38.12
CA ASP A 751 6.67 32.88 -39.51
C ASP A 751 7.68 32.23 -40.47
N GLY A 752 7.18 31.66 -41.56
CA GLY A 752 7.94 30.84 -42.49
C GLY A 752 8.30 29.42 -42.04
N LEU A 753 8.04 28.99 -40.79
CA LEU A 753 8.29 27.61 -40.36
C LEU A 753 7.16 26.64 -40.77
N PRO A 754 7.47 25.38 -41.14
CA PRO A 754 6.45 24.35 -41.31
C PRO A 754 5.75 24.04 -39.98
N PHE A 755 4.44 23.84 -40.00
CA PHE A 755 3.63 23.51 -38.80
C PHE A 755 4.22 22.33 -38.01
N TYR A 756 4.64 21.27 -38.71
CA TYR A 756 5.28 20.09 -38.09
C TYR A 756 6.63 20.40 -37.39
N THR A 757 7.39 21.39 -37.89
CA THR A 757 8.61 21.87 -37.21
C THR A 757 8.27 22.57 -35.90
N VAL A 758 7.19 23.37 -35.86
CA VAL A 758 6.72 24.00 -34.62
C VAL A 758 6.19 22.96 -33.64
N VAL A 759 5.48 21.93 -34.11
CA VAL A 759 5.09 20.77 -33.28
C VAL A 759 6.33 20.15 -32.62
N LEU A 760 7.40 19.87 -33.37
CA LEU A 760 8.63 19.28 -32.82
C LEU A 760 9.36 20.21 -31.83
N VAL A 761 9.46 21.50 -32.14
CA VAL A 761 10.11 22.48 -31.24
C VAL A 761 9.34 22.63 -29.94
N LEU A 762 8.01 22.80 -30.02
CA LEU A 762 7.14 22.87 -28.85
C LEU A 762 7.21 21.56 -28.04
N SER A 763 7.13 20.40 -28.70
CA SER A 763 7.25 19.08 -28.07
C SER A 763 8.56 18.92 -27.28
N CYS A 764 9.68 19.44 -27.81
CA CYS A 764 10.97 19.42 -27.13
C CYS A 764 10.97 20.32 -25.87
N ILE A 765 10.41 21.54 -25.98
CA ILE A 765 10.28 22.47 -24.84
C ILE A 765 9.39 21.85 -23.74
N VAL A 766 8.23 21.32 -24.12
CA VAL A 766 7.29 20.68 -23.17
C VAL A 766 7.96 19.50 -22.46
N LEU A 767 8.69 18.65 -23.17
CA LEU A 767 9.41 17.51 -22.60
C LEU A 767 10.49 17.91 -21.58
N VAL A 768 11.24 18.97 -21.86
CA VAL A 768 12.26 19.49 -20.94
C VAL A 768 11.59 20.03 -19.68
N VAL A 769 10.56 20.85 -19.82
CA VAL A 769 9.83 21.44 -18.68
C VAL A 769 9.16 20.35 -17.82
N SER A 770 8.47 19.38 -18.43
CA SER A 770 7.81 18.28 -17.72
C SER A 770 8.76 17.25 -17.10
N THR A 771 10.06 17.32 -17.42
CA THR A 771 11.10 16.49 -16.78
C THR A 771 11.63 17.11 -15.48
N PHE A 772 11.56 18.44 -15.32
CA PHE A 772 12.03 19.15 -14.13
C PHE A 772 10.91 19.63 -13.20
N ILE A 773 9.68 19.76 -13.70
CA ILE A 773 8.51 20.25 -12.97
C ILE A 773 7.39 19.19 -13.06
N SER A 774 6.55 19.09 -12.02
CA SER A 774 5.40 18.15 -12.00
C SER A 774 4.53 18.24 -13.25
N HIS A 775 4.17 17.09 -13.84
CA HIS A 775 3.38 16.99 -15.09
C HIS A 775 2.12 17.87 -15.13
N THR A 776 1.40 17.97 -14.00
CA THR A 776 0.18 18.78 -13.89
C THR A 776 0.48 20.28 -14.00
N ILE A 777 1.54 20.75 -13.34
CA ILE A 777 1.98 22.16 -13.38
C ILE A 777 2.44 22.50 -14.79
N ALA A 778 3.22 21.61 -15.42
CA ALA A 778 3.66 21.77 -16.80
C ALA A 778 2.46 21.95 -17.75
N SER A 779 1.39 21.17 -17.57
CA SER A 779 0.16 21.35 -18.37
C SER A 779 -0.53 22.70 -18.11
N VAL A 780 -0.71 23.13 -16.85
CA VAL A 780 -1.31 24.45 -16.53
C VAL A 780 -0.58 25.60 -17.23
N LEU A 781 0.76 25.52 -17.33
CA LEU A 781 1.58 26.58 -17.92
C LEU A 781 1.66 26.50 -19.46
N LEU A 782 1.77 25.29 -20.01
CA LEU A 782 2.11 25.08 -21.42
C LEU A 782 0.89 24.90 -22.33
N VAL A 783 -0.24 24.40 -21.82
CA VAL A 783 -1.48 24.27 -22.61
C VAL A 783 -2.00 25.63 -23.12
N PRO A 784 -2.09 26.70 -22.29
CA PRO A 784 -2.52 28.02 -22.78
C PRO A 784 -1.57 28.60 -23.85
N ILE A 785 -0.27 28.32 -23.74
CA ILE A 785 0.72 28.74 -24.75
C ILE A 785 0.55 27.93 -26.04
N ALA A 786 0.37 26.61 -25.95
CA ALA A 786 0.13 25.73 -27.09
C ALA A 786 -1.17 26.09 -27.85
N LYS A 787 -2.21 26.51 -27.11
CA LYS A 787 -3.45 27.06 -27.66
C LYS A 787 -3.19 28.30 -28.51
N GLU A 788 -2.52 29.31 -27.94
CA GLU A 788 -2.25 30.58 -28.64
C GLU A 788 -1.29 30.40 -29.83
N VAL A 789 -0.32 29.48 -29.74
CA VAL A 789 0.52 29.10 -30.87
C VAL A 789 -0.29 28.45 -32.00
N GLY A 790 -1.37 27.73 -31.68
CA GLY A 790 -2.18 26.99 -32.65
C GLY A 790 -3.38 27.75 -33.23
N SER A 791 -3.95 28.71 -32.49
CA SER A 791 -5.00 29.61 -32.99
C SER A 791 -4.44 30.57 -34.05
N ASN A 792 -3.19 31.01 -33.86
CA ASN A 792 -2.50 31.96 -34.74
C ASN A 792 -1.81 31.31 -35.95
N MET A 793 -1.89 29.98 -36.07
CA MET A 793 -1.49 29.20 -37.25
C MET A 793 -2.60 29.15 -38.31
N PRO A 794 -2.25 29.12 -39.62
CA PRO A 794 -3.24 28.95 -40.68
C PRO A 794 -3.98 27.61 -40.53
N GLY A 795 -5.31 27.69 -40.41
CA GLY A 795 -6.20 26.53 -40.24
C GLY A 795 -6.67 26.26 -38.81
N ASN A 796 -6.40 27.14 -37.83
CA ASN A 796 -6.85 27.03 -36.43
C ASN A 796 -6.53 25.66 -35.80
N ARG A 797 -5.26 25.28 -35.79
CA ARG A 797 -4.77 23.97 -35.32
C ARG A 797 -4.54 23.94 -33.80
N GLN A 798 -5.31 24.73 -33.04
CA GLN A 798 -5.19 24.85 -31.58
C GLN A 798 -5.40 23.50 -30.87
N ASN A 799 -6.44 22.76 -31.23
CA ASN A 799 -6.78 21.50 -30.57
C ASN A 799 -5.69 20.43 -30.74
N LEU A 800 -5.04 20.36 -31.91
CA LEU A 800 -3.88 19.48 -32.13
C LEU A 800 -2.71 19.84 -31.20
N LEU A 801 -2.30 21.12 -31.13
CA LEU A 801 -1.18 21.52 -30.27
C LEU A 801 -1.48 21.34 -28.78
N ILE A 802 -2.70 21.65 -28.34
CA ILE A 802 -3.17 21.42 -26.97
C ILE A 802 -3.14 19.92 -26.63
N PHE A 803 -3.66 19.06 -27.51
CA PHE A 803 -3.71 17.61 -27.32
C PHE A 803 -2.30 17.02 -27.20
N LEU A 804 -1.40 17.31 -28.15
CA LEU A 804 -0.01 16.83 -28.09
C LEU A 804 0.72 17.35 -26.85
N THR A 805 0.52 18.61 -26.47
CA THR A 805 1.11 19.20 -25.26
C THR A 805 0.63 18.49 -23.99
N GLY A 806 -0.68 18.21 -23.88
CA GLY A 806 -1.26 17.48 -22.75
C GLY A 806 -0.65 16.08 -22.58
N LEU A 807 -0.49 15.33 -23.67
CA LEU A 807 0.16 14.02 -23.64
C LEU A 807 1.66 14.13 -23.26
N ILE A 808 2.42 15.06 -23.87
CA ILE A 808 3.87 15.22 -23.62
C ILE A 808 4.17 15.74 -22.20
N CYS A 809 3.23 16.44 -21.56
CA CYS A 809 3.32 16.73 -20.13
C CYS A 809 3.41 15.45 -19.28
N SER A 810 2.80 14.34 -19.73
CA SER A 810 2.87 13.03 -19.07
C SER A 810 4.13 12.21 -19.46
N THR A 811 4.90 12.61 -20.48
CA THR A 811 6.09 11.88 -20.94
C THR A 811 7.41 12.36 -20.34
N GLY A 812 7.40 13.33 -19.42
CA GLY A 812 8.57 13.75 -18.65
C GLY A 812 8.98 12.71 -17.59
N MET A 813 9.78 11.72 -17.95
CA MET A 813 10.12 10.57 -17.09
C MET A 813 11.60 10.49 -16.70
N GLY A 814 12.39 11.51 -17.00
CA GLY A 814 13.84 11.53 -16.76
C GLY A 814 14.28 11.64 -15.29
N MET A 815 13.38 12.05 -14.39
CA MET A 815 13.68 12.37 -13.00
C MET A 815 12.65 11.75 -12.03
N PRO A 816 13.05 11.32 -10.81
CA PRO A 816 12.10 10.85 -9.79
C PRO A 816 11.00 11.86 -9.42
N VAL A 817 11.30 13.16 -9.47
CA VAL A 817 10.43 14.24 -8.96
C VAL A 817 9.35 14.66 -9.97
N SER A 818 9.48 14.30 -11.26
CA SER A 818 8.57 14.80 -12.31
C SER A 818 7.13 14.31 -12.21
N GLY A 819 6.88 13.17 -11.56
CA GLY A 819 5.54 12.61 -11.42
C GLY A 819 5.47 11.46 -10.42
N PHE A 820 4.28 11.25 -9.85
CA PHE A 820 4.06 10.27 -8.77
C PHE A 820 4.52 8.84 -9.09
N PRO A 821 4.36 8.26 -10.31
CA PRO A 821 4.89 6.94 -10.61
C PRO A 821 6.42 6.84 -10.45
N ASN A 822 7.13 7.91 -10.82
CA ASN A 822 8.60 7.98 -10.75
C ASN A 822 9.05 8.11 -9.28
N GLN A 823 8.35 8.92 -8.49
CA GLN A 823 8.62 9.09 -7.06
C GLN A 823 8.37 7.79 -6.28
N THR A 824 7.22 7.15 -6.49
CA THR A 824 6.88 5.88 -5.82
C THR A 824 7.83 4.74 -6.21
N ALA A 825 8.32 4.71 -7.45
CA ALA A 825 9.35 3.77 -7.90
C ALA A 825 10.73 4.04 -7.29
N ALA A 826 11.16 5.31 -7.22
CA ALA A 826 12.43 5.68 -6.61
C ALA A 826 12.49 5.31 -5.12
N ASN A 827 11.35 5.36 -4.43
CA ASN A 827 11.20 5.00 -3.03
C ASN A 827 10.99 3.48 -2.77
N GLN A 828 11.12 2.60 -3.78
CA GLN A 828 11.02 1.16 -3.55
C GLN A 828 12.33 0.59 -2.97
N GLU A 829 12.21 -0.10 -1.84
CA GLU A 829 13.31 -0.74 -1.13
C GLU A 829 13.24 -2.26 -1.15
N ASP A 830 14.42 -2.89 -1.12
CA ASP A 830 14.59 -4.32 -0.81
C ASP A 830 14.38 -4.61 0.69
N ASP A 831 14.20 -5.89 1.06
CA ASP A 831 14.08 -6.31 2.46
C ASP A 831 15.29 -5.83 3.31
N MET A 832 16.48 -5.73 2.70
CA MET A 832 17.70 -5.19 3.34
C MET A 832 17.71 -3.66 3.56
N GLY A 833 16.74 -2.90 3.06
CA GLY A 833 16.72 -1.43 3.18
C GLY A 833 17.74 -0.73 2.29
N GLN A 834 17.83 -1.21 1.05
CA GLN A 834 18.53 -0.53 -0.04
C GLN A 834 17.49 -0.20 -1.12
N LEU A 835 17.55 1.00 -1.68
CA LEU A 835 16.68 1.41 -2.79
C LEU A 835 17.00 0.55 -4.02
N TYR A 836 15.97 0.03 -4.69
CA TYR A 836 16.16 -0.76 -5.91
C TYR A 836 16.68 0.09 -7.07
N LEU A 837 16.33 1.38 -7.12
CA LEU A 837 16.67 2.31 -8.19
C LEU A 837 17.55 3.46 -7.69
N THR A 838 18.48 3.90 -8.53
CA THR A 838 19.25 5.13 -8.30
C THR A 838 18.75 6.26 -9.20
N ASN A 839 19.08 7.50 -8.86
CA ASN A 839 18.83 8.65 -9.75
C ASN A 839 19.53 8.50 -11.12
N VAL A 840 20.62 7.73 -11.19
CA VAL A 840 21.33 7.42 -12.44
C VAL A 840 20.52 6.45 -13.31
N ASP A 841 19.73 5.54 -12.73
CA ASP A 841 18.84 4.65 -13.49
C ASP A 841 17.68 5.42 -14.15
N PHE A 842 17.12 6.42 -13.45
CA PHE A 842 16.13 7.34 -14.03
C PHE A 842 16.73 8.17 -15.16
N LEU A 843 17.91 8.78 -14.98
CA LEU A 843 18.55 9.54 -16.05
C LEU A 843 18.94 8.66 -17.25
N LYS A 844 19.51 7.47 -17.01
CA LYS A 844 20.00 6.55 -18.06
C LYS A 844 18.88 5.98 -18.92
N ASN A 845 17.71 5.68 -18.34
CA ASN A 845 16.64 4.96 -19.04
C ASN A 845 15.36 5.80 -19.21
N GLY A 846 15.02 6.60 -18.21
CA GLY A 846 13.86 7.50 -18.20
C GLY A 846 14.00 8.63 -19.22
N VAL A 847 15.15 9.28 -19.35
CA VAL A 847 15.34 10.34 -20.37
C VAL A 847 15.19 9.77 -21.81
N PRO A 848 15.84 8.65 -22.20
CA PRO A 848 15.55 8.01 -23.48
C PRO A 848 14.09 7.58 -23.67
N ALA A 849 13.42 7.03 -22.65
CA ALA A 849 12.00 6.69 -22.71
C ALA A 849 11.10 7.92 -22.92
N SER A 850 11.46 9.04 -22.28
CA SER A 850 10.79 10.35 -22.42
C SER A 850 10.89 10.85 -23.86
N ILE A 851 12.09 10.84 -24.45
CA ILE A 851 12.35 11.24 -25.84
C ILE A 851 11.61 10.33 -26.82
N ILE A 852 11.64 9.01 -26.61
CA ILE A 852 10.91 8.04 -27.45
C ILE A 852 9.40 8.34 -27.42
N SER A 853 8.81 8.52 -26.24
CA SER A 853 7.36 8.74 -26.12
C SER A 853 6.94 10.11 -26.66
N MET A 854 7.75 11.15 -26.45
CA MET A 854 7.55 12.46 -27.09
C MET A 854 7.58 12.35 -28.62
N LEU A 855 8.53 11.61 -29.19
CA LEU A 855 8.58 11.39 -30.64
C LEU A 855 7.38 10.58 -31.14
N VAL A 856 6.89 9.58 -30.40
CA VAL A 856 5.66 8.83 -30.75
C VAL A 856 4.43 9.75 -30.71
N VAL A 857 4.29 10.60 -29.70
CA VAL A 857 3.20 11.60 -29.64
C VAL A 857 3.32 12.58 -30.83
N ALA A 858 4.49 13.18 -31.03
CA ALA A 858 4.73 14.17 -32.07
C ALA A 858 4.69 13.60 -33.51
N THR A 859 4.73 12.28 -33.71
CA THR A 859 4.57 11.63 -35.03
C THR A 859 3.22 10.94 -35.17
N VAL A 860 2.95 9.91 -34.37
CA VAL A 860 1.72 9.10 -34.47
C VAL A 860 0.51 9.88 -33.94
N GLY A 861 0.66 10.62 -32.84
CA GLY A 861 -0.40 11.48 -32.32
C GLY A 861 -0.76 12.59 -33.32
N PHE A 862 0.25 13.23 -33.90
CA PHE A 862 0.08 14.21 -34.99
C PHE A 862 -0.69 13.63 -36.18
N LEU A 863 -0.23 12.50 -36.73
CA LEU A 863 -0.83 11.88 -37.92
C LEU A 863 -2.25 11.37 -37.66
N LEU A 864 -2.56 10.89 -36.45
CA LEU A 864 -3.91 10.45 -36.10
C LEU A 864 -4.86 11.63 -35.85
N MET A 865 -4.40 12.75 -35.29
CA MET A 865 -5.21 13.98 -35.19
C MET A 865 -5.53 14.55 -36.59
N GLU A 866 -4.52 14.68 -37.46
CA GLU A 866 -4.72 15.19 -38.83
C GLU A 866 -5.62 14.25 -39.66
N ALA A 867 -5.59 12.94 -39.41
CA ALA A 867 -6.49 11.95 -40.01
C ALA A 867 -7.94 11.98 -39.47
N ILE A 868 -8.16 12.51 -38.25
CA ILE A 868 -9.51 12.76 -37.69
C ILE A 868 -10.06 14.12 -38.19
N GLY A 869 -9.20 15.01 -38.70
CA GLY A 869 -9.55 16.33 -39.21
C GLY A 869 -9.43 17.45 -38.17
N LEU A 870 -8.42 17.36 -37.29
CA LEU A 870 -8.10 18.33 -36.22
C LEU A 870 -6.64 18.80 -36.28
#